data_AF-A0A182F994-F1
#
_entry.id   AF-A0A182F994-F1
#
_cell.length_a   1.000
_cell.length_b   1.000
_cell.length_c   1.000
_cell.angle_alpha   90.00
_cell.angle_beta   90.00
_cell.angle_gamma   90.00
#
_symmetry.space_group_name_H-M   'P 1'
#
loop_
_entity.id
_entity.type
_entity.pdbx_description
1 polymer ?
#
loop_
_entity_poly.entity_id
_entity_poly.type
_entity_poly.pdbx_seq_one_letter_code
_entity_poly.pdbx_strand_id
1 'polypeptide(L)'
;MNVLEQFKATALTHPKLPAQYIELNPVENGQAAQTDHLQSGSRQPFGSSDVHKTSILHYRVLAEGDDVKTVYEVTIKLPPGLEEDYYPGDAIGILTYNLPSEVDYLLDRLHLLPIADTPHEMKLVKPIKKKNAELPHYVPKMFTPRRLLSECLDIRITPRKVLLQALASYTTDECEKRLLEILSSKEGSNLYNELVMKSEMNLLHVLRYVASCRPPLAVLVEHLPRLQARPYSIASYGRENQFRIVFAMLNDGRVGLATHMLESKLLHPNRCDKHLYMYLRQLKPVFQYREEDLERNIIMIGPGTGMSPYLGFLEYRKRAKVAALSSNRKLKLGTAWLLTSCRYRDRNSLYDEELKQYLQSGLLDRLHIASSRDAESRYKFVQEIIEDRKEDLIELLMEDTTKLYLCGEGRTMLPRIQDTIVTCMSKVKSIPKAEAESLLAEYRKTGKYLYYSMIRTLSANTMDDNYHCRPCQFRSLNWNKAKTLSPYQRKNIYRPPFAATKVLLGTVTSTVKLCEGEDVKTVYDVQLGNFQHTGHRHWPGDTVGILTYNLREDVQYLLDHLGFGNNDAAASTADNGWRVEVDKGTTKKAAKVPPFVPTTVTLRRLFAECLDIRAIPKKAFLRALASYTADASERRFLEILCSKEGTAEYENIILKHGKGLLSLLKLVPSCLPPASLLVEHLPRLMPRPYSIANAYREDAASPVIRFLFSHNPIAPGITTTYLQGVRLGSPVHFYFRQSSDFTYRDSELPNDIVMVGTGTGISPYLAFLEHRAVALASGTPLGKAQLIVGFRYQDRGYLCREEIAEYVRRGVLDGCHEAFSRDGDARFKYVQDCIAERRASVEQTMAGGGIFYVCGDSKLLLPQIADTFTLNILAGSGSAALAGSSVKALKSAAKYREDVWL
;
A
#
# COMPACT_ATOMS: atom_id res chain seq x y z
N MET A 1 -13.32 -29.71 5.62
CA MET A 1 -14.13 -30.94 5.52
C MET A 1 -14.82 -31.07 4.17
N ASN A 2 -15.88 -30.29 3.87
CA ASN A 2 -16.79 -30.53 2.73
C ASN A 2 -16.10 -30.79 1.35
N VAL A 3 -15.03 -30.07 1.00
CA VAL A 3 -14.31 -30.23 -0.29
C VAL A 3 -13.62 -31.61 -0.44
N LEU A 4 -13.06 -32.19 0.62
CA LEU A 4 -12.40 -33.49 0.52
C LEU A 4 -13.40 -34.63 0.33
N GLU A 5 -14.59 -34.54 0.96
CA GLU A 5 -15.70 -35.47 0.69
C GLU A 5 -16.21 -35.34 -0.76
N GLN A 6 -16.36 -34.11 -1.28
CA GLN A 6 -16.78 -33.85 -2.66
C GLN A 6 -15.86 -34.52 -3.72
N PHE A 7 -14.56 -34.62 -3.46
CA PHE A 7 -13.56 -35.19 -4.38
C PHE A 7 -13.04 -36.58 -3.96
N LYS A 8 -13.66 -37.22 -2.98
CA LYS A 8 -13.22 -38.48 -2.34
C LYS A 8 -13.22 -39.67 -3.28
N ALA A 9 -14.22 -39.77 -4.16
CA ALA A 9 -14.36 -40.82 -5.17
C ALA A 9 -14.01 -40.36 -6.59
N THR A 10 -13.53 -39.13 -6.77
CA THR A 10 -13.28 -38.55 -8.10
C THR A 10 -11.93 -39.00 -8.65
N ALA A 11 -11.93 -39.66 -9.82
CA ALA A 11 -10.72 -39.90 -10.60
C ALA A 11 -10.17 -38.56 -11.13
N LEU A 12 -8.84 -38.37 -11.02
CA LEU A 12 -8.18 -37.10 -11.33
C LEU A 12 -7.27 -37.20 -12.56
N THR A 13 -7.41 -36.27 -13.50
CA THR A 13 -6.56 -36.15 -14.69
C THR A 13 -5.47 -35.11 -14.44
N HIS A 14 -4.25 -35.56 -14.20
CA HIS A 14 -3.10 -34.68 -13.94
C HIS A 14 -2.35 -34.32 -15.24
N PRO A 15 -1.59 -33.19 -15.26
CA PRO A 15 -0.63 -32.95 -16.33
C PRO A 15 0.49 -34.00 -16.36
N LYS A 16 1.32 -33.98 -17.41
CA LYS A 16 2.50 -34.86 -17.50
C LYS A 16 3.67 -34.21 -16.76
N LEU A 17 4.07 -34.79 -15.63
CA LEU A 17 5.28 -34.39 -14.91
C LEU A 17 6.52 -34.67 -15.77
N PRO A 18 7.49 -33.73 -15.88
CA PRO A 18 8.80 -34.00 -16.47
C PRO A 18 9.55 -35.09 -15.69
N ALA A 19 10.41 -35.83 -16.37
CA ALA A 19 11.39 -36.66 -15.68
C ALA A 19 12.50 -35.77 -15.12
N GLN A 20 12.87 -36.01 -13.86
CA GLN A 20 13.97 -35.32 -13.19
C GLN A 20 15.29 -35.50 -13.92
N TYR A 21 16.10 -34.46 -13.89
CA TYR A 21 17.32 -34.30 -14.68
C TYR A 21 18.39 -33.44 -14.00
N ILE A 22 18.11 -32.79 -12.86
CA ILE A 22 19.08 -32.03 -12.07
C ILE A 22 19.44 -32.77 -10.78
N GLU A 23 20.73 -32.85 -10.48
CA GLU A 23 21.29 -33.26 -9.20
C GLU A 23 22.11 -32.10 -8.60
N LEU A 24 22.09 -31.99 -7.27
CA LEU A 24 22.83 -30.97 -6.51
C LEU A 24 23.73 -31.71 -5.52
N ASN A 25 25.04 -31.56 -5.66
CA ASN A 25 26.03 -32.29 -4.86
C ASN A 25 26.83 -31.31 -3.99
N PRO A 26 27.04 -31.57 -2.69
CA PRO A 26 27.95 -30.78 -1.85
C PRO A 26 29.41 -31.01 -2.28
N VAL A 27 30.27 -30.01 -2.08
CA VAL A 27 31.67 -30.05 -2.53
C VAL A 27 32.62 -29.93 -1.33
N GLU A 28 33.16 -31.07 -0.89
CA GLU A 28 33.79 -31.25 0.44
C GLU A 28 35.00 -30.34 0.75
N ASN A 29 35.67 -29.78 -0.26
CA ASN A 29 36.82 -28.89 -0.08
C ASN A 29 36.81 -27.65 -1.00
N GLY A 30 35.68 -27.34 -1.65
CA GLY A 30 35.59 -26.23 -2.61
C GLY A 30 35.05 -24.95 -2.00
N GLN A 31 35.84 -23.87 -1.93
CA GLN A 31 35.28 -22.55 -1.63
C GLN A 31 34.29 -22.13 -2.73
N ALA A 32 33.06 -21.76 -2.35
CA ALA A 32 32.13 -21.14 -3.30
C ALA A 32 32.72 -19.78 -3.75
N ALA A 33 32.93 -19.63 -5.06
CA ALA A 33 33.57 -18.43 -5.59
C ALA A 33 32.77 -17.17 -5.23
N GLN A 34 33.42 -16.19 -4.58
CA GLN A 34 32.88 -14.87 -4.32
C GLN A 34 32.78 -14.05 -5.62
N THR A 35 31.87 -14.45 -6.50
CA THR A 35 31.55 -13.69 -7.71
C THR A 35 30.78 -12.43 -7.32
N ASP A 36 31.46 -11.28 -7.40
CA ASP A 36 30.98 -9.92 -7.05
C ASP A 36 29.91 -9.37 -8.03
N HIS A 37 29.10 -10.26 -8.59
CA HIS A 37 28.02 -10.00 -9.54
C HIS A 37 26.86 -10.96 -9.31
N LEU A 38 25.67 -10.39 -9.16
CA LEU A 38 24.41 -11.13 -9.10
C LEU A 38 24.22 -11.95 -10.38
N GLN A 39 23.72 -13.19 -10.26
CA GLN A 39 23.44 -14.09 -11.40
C GLN A 39 24.65 -14.29 -12.34
N SER A 40 25.88 -14.30 -11.78
CA SER A 40 27.13 -14.38 -12.52
C SER A 40 27.33 -13.28 -13.58
N GLY A 41 26.69 -12.12 -13.43
CA GLY A 41 26.73 -11.03 -14.42
C GLY A 41 25.99 -11.35 -15.74
N SER A 42 25.23 -12.45 -15.79
CA SER A 42 24.61 -12.94 -17.03
C SER A 42 23.68 -11.91 -17.69
N ARG A 43 23.80 -11.75 -19.01
CA ARG A 43 23.07 -10.74 -19.81
C ARG A 43 21.57 -10.74 -19.49
N GLN A 44 21.03 -9.56 -19.28
CA GLN A 44 19.68 -9.37 -18.77
C GLN A 44 18.65 -9.24 -19.91
N PRO A 45 17.45 -9.85 -19.76
CA PRO A 45 16.36 -9.63 -20.71
C PRO A 45 16.00 -8.15 -20.83
N PHE A 46 15.85 -7.66 -22.07
CA PHE A 46 15.56 -6.26 -22.42
C PHE A 46 16.70 -5.24 -22.15
N GLY A 47 17.94 -5.68 -21.88
CA GLY A 47 19.09 -4.79 -21.77
C GLY A 47 19.68 -4.36 -23.13
N SER A 48 19.92 -3.05 -23.28
CA SER A 48 20.73 -2.47 -24.36
C SER A 48 22.17 -2.21 -23.95
N SER A 49 22.49 -2.14 -22.65
CA SER A 49 23.87 -2.24 -22.13
C SER A 49 24.08 -3.56 -21.37
N ASP A 50 25.33 -3.82 -20.99
CA ASP A 50 25.68 -4.81 -19.98
C ASP A 50 25.32 -4.35 -18.55
N VAL A 51 25.65 -5.18 -17.57
CA VAL A 51 25.33 -4.96 -16.15
C VAL A 51 26.44 -4.17 -15.45
N HIS A 52 26.21 -2.88 -15.24
CA HIS A 52 27.14 -1.98 -14.58
C HIS A 52 26.91 -1.92 -13.08
N LYS A 53 28.00 -1.95 -12.30
CA LYS A 53 27.99 -1.68 -10.85
C LYS A 53 28.13 -0.18 -10.60
N THR A 54 27.13 0.44 -9.97
CA THR A 54 27.22 1.83 -9.47
C THR A 54 26.75 1.92 -8.00
N SER A 55 26.62 3.09 -7.37
CA SER A 55 26.77 3.30 -5.89
C SER A 55 25.66 4.19 -5.22
N ILE A 56 25.93 5.18 -4.31
CA ILE A 56 24.93 6.25 -3.91
C ILE A 56 25.40 7.73 -3.77
N LEU A 57 24.57 8.72 -4.18
CA LEU A 57 24.69 10.20 -4.12
C LEU A 57 23.65 10.80 -3.15
N HIS A 58 22.52 11.34 -3.65
CA HIS A 58 21.69 12.34 -2.95
C HIS A 58 20.17 12.34 -3.33
N TYR A 59 19.40 13.21 -2.65
CA TYR A 59 18.35 12.67 -1.77
C TYR A 59 17.23 13.71 -1.30
N ARG A 60 16.01 13.72 -1.93
CA ARG A 60 14.70 14.45 -1.73
C ARG A 60 13.36 13.61 -1.86
N VAL A 61 12.48 13.68 -0.85
CA VAL A 61 11.02 13.36 -0.88
C VAL A 61 10.31 14.46 -1.66
N LEU A 62 9.36 14.06 -2.51
CA LEU A 62 8.34 14.92 -3.12
C LEU A 62 7.02 14.89 -2.35
N ALA A 63 6.64 13.72 -1.83
CA ALA A 63 5.41 13.52 -1.10
C ALA A 63 5.61 12.48 0.02
N GLU A 64 4.99 12.71 1.17
CA GLU A 64 4.72 11.72 2.21
C GLU A 64 3.39 12.08 2.88
N GLY A 65 2.64 11.07 3.31
CA GLY A 65 1.50 11.26 4.21
C GLY A 65 0.69 9.99 4.33
N ASP A 66 -0.07 9.89 5.41
CA ASP A 66 -0.89 8.73 5.78
C ASP A 66 -1.91 8.33 4.68
N ASP A 67 -2.33 9.29 3.87
CA ASP A 67 -3.35 9.18 2.83
C ASP A 67 -2.80 9.38 1.40
N VAL A 68 -1.49 9.56 1.22
CA VAL A 68 -0.81 9.66 -0.07
C VAL A 68 0.24 8.57 -0.23
N LYS A 69 0.72 8.36 -1.47
CA LYS A 69 1.90 7.53 -1.66
C LYS A 69 3.13 8.32 -1.27
N THR A 70 4.09 7.72 -0.58
CA THR A 70 5.40 8.35 -0.50
C THR A 70 5.99 8.37 -1.91
N VAL A 71 6.33 9.57 -2.36
CA VAL A 71 6.97 9.75 -3.65
C VAL A 71 8.26 10.45 -3.36
N TYR A 72 9.32 9.85 -3.86
CA TYR A 72 10.64 10.42 -3.85
C TYR A 72 11.03 10.78 -5.25
N GLU A 73 12.19 11.38 -5.27
CA GLU A 73 13.12 11.50 -6.37
C GLU A 73 14.19 10.30 -6.18
N VAL A 74 15.41 10.18 -6.78
CA VAL A 74 16.68 9.36 -6.59
C VAL A 74 17.86 9.96 -7.43
N THR A 75 19.12 10.09 -6.98
CA THR A 75 20.21 10.55 -7.91
C THR A 75 21.34 9.55 -8.11
N ILE A 76 21.65 9.27 -9.37
CA ILE A 76 22.65 8.34 -9.94
C ILE A 76 24.07 8.92 -10.04
N LYS A 77 25.13 8.12 -9.94
CA LYS A 77 26.40 8.36 -10.63
C LYS A 77 26.32 7.50 -11.88
N LEU A 78 26.28 8.20 -12.99
CA LEU A 78 26.25 7.62 -14.31
C LEU A 78 27.49 6.71 -14.44
N PRO A 79 27.32 5.41 -14.74
CA PRO A 79 28.46 4.55 -15.01
C PRO A 79 29.30 5.15 -16.14
N PRO A 80 30.65 5.18 -16.02
CA PRO A 80 31.51 5.70 -17.08
C PRO A 80 31.19 5.07 -18.44
N GLY A 81 31.16 5.89 -19.49
CA GLY A 81 30.77 5.48 -20.85
C GLY A 81 29.29 5.70 -21.17
N LEU A 82 28.36 5.53 -20.21
CA LEU A 82 26.91 5.68 -20.47
C LEU A 82 26.44 7.14 -20.64
N GLU A 83 27.37 8.10 -20.74
CA GLU A 83 27.10 9.54 -20.87
C GLU A 83 26.57 9.93 -22.25
N GLU A 84 26.96 9.19 -23.29
CA GLU A 84 26.50 9.39 -24.67
C GLU A 84 25.30 8.48 -25.02
N ASP A 85 25.07 7.43 -24.24
CA ASP A 85 24.09 6.37 -24.52
C ASP A 85 22.64 6.65 -24.05
N TYR A 86 22.37 7.75 -23.33
CA TYR A 86 21.05 8.01 -22.72
C TYR A 86 20.39 9.33 -23.15
N TYR A 87 19.08 9.25 -23.44
CA TYR A 87 18.24 10.36 -23.86
C TYR A 87 17.10 10.63 -22.86
N PRO A 88 16.47 11.83 -22.89
CA PRO A 88 15.27 12.09 -22.11
C PRO A 88 14.17 11.10 -22.52
N GLY A 89 13.63 10.35 -21.57
CA GLY A 89 12.55 9.38 -21.82
C GLY A 89 12.97 7.90 -21.85
N ASP A 90 14.27 7.61 -21.76
CA ASP A 90 14.77 6.23 -21.64
C ASP A 90 14.37 5.55 -20.32
N ALA A 91 14.88 4.34 -20.08
CA ALA A 91 14.72 3.59 -18.85
C ALA A 91 15.97 2.77 -18.56
N ILE A 92 16.11 2.28 -17.33
CA ILE A 92 17.12 1.28 -16.98
C ILE A 92 16.45 0.06 -16.33
N GLY A 93 17.13 -1.08 -16.34
CA GLY A 93 16.78 -2.25 -15.56
C GLY A 93 17.73 -2.41 -14.36
N ILE A 94 17.20 -2.50 -13.14
CA ILE A 94 18.00 -2.75 -11.92
C ILE A 94 17.90 -4.21 -11.50
N LEU A 95 19.01 -4.95 -11.39
CA LEU A 95 19.08 -6.34 -10.92
C LEU A 95 18.86 -6.46 -9.40
N THR A 96 19.05 -7.67 -8.87
CA THR A 96 18.93 -7.91 -7.43
C THR A 96 19.49 -9.23 -6.88
N TYR A 97 19.40 -9.33 -5.56
CA TYR A 97 19.33 -10.49 -4.68
C TYR A 97 17.94 -10.53 -4.03
N ASN A 98 17.76 -11.27 -2.94
CA ASN A 98 16.46 -11.45 -2.36
C ASN A 98 16.46 -11.47 -0.80
N LEU A 99 15.37 -11.04 -0.08
CA LEU A 99 15.08 -11.05 1.40
C LEU A 99 15.74 -12.33 1.92
N PRO A 100 16.92 -12.27 2.53
CA PRO A 100 17.71 -13.51 2.65
C PRO A 100 17.15 -14.67 3.52
N SER A 101 15.85 -14.76 3.88
CA SER A 101 15.32 -15.93 4.58
C SER A 101 13.88 -16.43 4.46
N GLU A 102 13.07 -16.08 3.44
CA GLU A 102 12.09 -17.11 3.05
C GLU A 102 12.92 -18.27 2.40
N VAL A 103 14.22 -17.98 2.12
CA VAL A 103 15.38 -18.86 2.10
C VAL A 103 15.38 -19.67 3.39
N ASP A 104 15.68 -19.15 4.60
CA ASP A 104 15.66 -19.97 5.82
C ASP A 104 14.32 -20.63 6.09
N TYR A 105 13.16 -20.06 5.74
CA TYR A 105 11.91 -20.82 5.81
C TYR A 105 11.91 -22.02 4.85
N LEU A 106 12.36 -21.88 3.60
CA LEU A 106 12.50 -23.04 2.71
C LEU A 106 13.67 -23.93 3.12
N LEU A 107 14.82 -23.43 3.55
CA LEU A 107 15.92 -24.24 4.04
C LEU A 107 15.48 -25.03 5.28
N ASP A 108 14.66 -24.46 6.15
CA ASP A 108 14.03 -25.16 7.28
C ASP A 108 13.06 -26.23 6.76
N ARG A 109 12.12 -25.84 5.88
CA ARG A 109 11.13 -26.76 5.29
C ARG A 109 11.75 -27.91 4.48
N LEU A 110 12.86 -27.66 3.81
CA LEU A 110 13.60 -28.61 2.98
C LEU A 110 14.69 -29.33 3.80
N HIS A 111 14.85 -29.01 5.09
CA HIS A 111 15.86 -29.53 6.02
C HIS A 111 17.33 -29.28 5.61
N LEU A 112 17.54 -28.20 4.86
CA LEU A 112 18.82 -27.71 4.36
C LEU A 112 19.47 -26.64 5.24
N LEU A 113 18.82 -26.14 6.30
CA LEU A 113 19.41 -25.13 7.20
C LEU A 113 20.85 -25.45 7.66
N PRO A 114 21.19 -26.70 8.07
CA PRO A 114 22.57 -27.05 8.47
C PRO A 114 23.61 -26.98 7.34
N ILE A 115 23.17 -27.01 6.08
CA ILE A 115 24.02 -26.99 4.88
C ILE A 115 23.72 -25.80 3.96
N ALA A 116 23.00 -24.79 4.48
CA ALA A 116 22.47 -23.66 3.72
C ALA A 116 23.57 -22.84 3.02
N ASP A 117 24.73 -22.78 3.65
CA ASP A 117 25.91 -22.04 3.22
C ASP A 117 27.08 -22.97 2.81
N THR A 118 26.82 -24.29 2.75
CA THR A 118 27.75 -25.26 2.20
C THR A 118 27.84 -25.10 0.68
N PRO A 119 29.05 -25.04 0.10
CA PRO A 119 29.24 -25.01 -1.35
C PRO A 119 28.71 -26.28 -2.04
N HIS A 120 27.91 -26.07 -3.08
CA HIS A 120 27.32 -27.09 -3.94
C HIS A 120 27.63 -26.81 -5.41
N GLU A 121 27.68 -27.88 -6.19
CA GLU A 121 27.65 -27.87 -7.65
C GLU A 121 26.29 -28.38 -8.16
N MET A 122 25.99 -28.11 -9.43
CA MET A 122 24.79 -28.58 -10.12
C MET A 122 25.19 -29.41 -11.35
N LYS A 123 24.64 -30.61 -11.47
CA LYS A 123 24.94 -31.57 -12.54
C LYS A 123 23.66 -32.12 -13.16
N LEU A 124 23.82 -32.76 -14.34
CA LEU A 124 22.74 -33.43 -15.05
C LEU A 124 22.70 -34.91 -14.66
N VAL A 125 21.56 -35.38 -14.15
CA VAL A 125 21.32 -36.77 -13.72
C VAL A 125 21.54 -37.74 -14.89
N LYS A 126 22.30 -38.80 -14.67
CA LYS A 126 22.58 -39.84 -15.68
C LYS A 126 21.80 -41.13 -15.36
N PRO A 127 21.13 -41.76 -16.34
CA PRO A 127 20.91 -41.31 -17.72
C PRO A 127 19.84 -40.20 -17.82
N ILE A 128 20.08 -39.20 -18.66
CA ILE A 128 19.17 -38.07 -18.87
C ILE A 128 17.91 -38.54 -19.59
N LYS A 129 16.75 -38.51 -18.91
CA LYS A 129 15.44 -38.87 -19.48
C LYS A 129 14.70 -37.70 -20.13
N LYS A 130 15.13 -36.45 -19.88
CA LYS A 130 14.53 -35.23 -20.43
C LYS A 130 15.23 -34.82 -21.75
N LYS A 131 14.47 -34.71 -22.84
CA LYS A 131 14.98 -34.18 -24.12
C LYS A 131 15.40 -32.71 -23.94
N ASN A 132 16.58 -32.36 -24.47
CA ASN A 132 17.20 -31.03 -24.36
C ASN A 132 17.27 -30.54 -22.90
N ALA A 133 17.81 -31.38 -22.01
CA ALA A 133 18.10 -31.00 -20.63
C ALA A 133 19.35 -30.10 -20.55
N GLU A 134 19.16 -28.86 -20.12
CA GLU A 134 20.23 -27.87 -19.92
C GLU A 134 20.21 -27.36 -18.48
N LEU A 135 21.39 -26.99 -17.96
CA LEU A 135 21.51 -26.32 -16.67
C LEU A 135 21.20 -24.82 -16.80
N PRO A 136 20.66 -24.16 -15.75
CA PRO A 136 20.19 -22.79 -15.89
C PRO A 136 21.37 -21.80 -15.92
N HIS A 137 21.71 -21.27 -17.10
CA HIS A 137 22.91 -20.45 -17.40
C HIS A 137 23.16 -19.20 -16.51
N TYR A 138 22.19 -18.79 -15.70
CA TYR A 138 22.25 -17.65 -14.80
C TYR A 138 22.63 -18.06 -13.36
N VAL A 139 22.58 -19.35 -13.04
CA VAL A 139 23.07 -19.92 -11.79
C VAL A 139 24.60 -20.05 -11.88
N PRO A 140 25.37 -19.59 -10.85
CA PRO A 140 26.80 -19.82 -10.77
C PRO A 140 27.17 -21.32 -10.84
N LYS A 141 28.34 -21.66 -11.39
CA LYS A 141 28.84 -23.05 -11.40
C LYS A 141 29.00 -23.66 -10.00
N MET A 142 29.31 -22.81 -9.02
CA MET A 142 29.44 -23.12 -7.60
C MET A 142 28.58 -22.12 -6.82
N PHE A 143 27.66 -22.61 -5.99
CA PHE A 143 26.70 -21.80 -5.24
C PHE A 143 26.48 -22.41 -3.85
N THR A 144 25.74 -21.72 -2.98
CA THR A 144 25.19 -22.32 -1.77
C THR A 144 23.66 -22.40 -1.91
N PRO A 145 22.96 -23.33 -1.23
CA PRO A 145 21.50 -23.37 -1.20
C PRO A 145 20.89 -22.00 -0.87
N ARG A 146 21.48 -21.27 0.08
CA ARG A 146 21.10 -19.89 0.40
C ARG A 146 21.24 -18.97 -0.81
N ARG A 147 22.40 -18.96 -1.48
CA ARG A 147 22.68 -18.06 -2.61
C ARG A 147 21.82 -18.37 -3.83
N LEU A 148 21.51 -19.64 -4.07
CA LEU A 148 20.69 -20.09 -5.18
C LEU A 148 19.27 -19.50 -5.09
N LEU A 149 18.63 -19.65 -3.93
CA LEU A 149 17.32 -19.03 -3.62
C LEU A 149 17.42 -17.50 -3.50
N SER A 150 18.55 -16.97 -3.01
CA SER A 150 18.75 -15.52 -2.85
C SER A 150 19.00 -14.74 -4.16
N GLU A 151 19.65 -15.31 -5.17
CA GLU A 151 20.15 -14.52 -6.31
C GLU A 151 19.75 -15.06 -7.69
N CYS A 152 19.25 -16.28 -7.77
CA CYS A 152 19.05 -16.96 -9.06
C CYS A 152 17.63 -17.44 -9.23
N LEU A 153 17.14 -18.19 -8.25
CA LEU A 153 15.84 -18.82 -8.22
C LEU A 153 14.80 -17.95 -7.56
N ASP A 154 13.58 -18.32 -7.89
CA ASP A 154 12.36 -17.86 -7.30
C ASP A 154 11.76 -19.01 -6.56
N ILE A 155 10.91 -18.68 -5.62
CA ILE A 155 9.97 -19.63 -5.08
C ILE A 155 8.63 -18.85 -4.79
N ARG A 156 8.49 -17.53 -5.12
CA ARG A 156 7.26 -16.70 -5.20
C ARG A 156 6.27 -17.09 -6.35
N ILE A 157 6.01 -18.39 -6.56
CA ILE A 157 5.27 -18.97 -7.71
C ILE A 157 3.80 -19.23 -7.48
N THR A 158 2.82 -18.79 -8.29
CA THR A 158 1.57 -19.58 -8.35
C THR A 158 1.89 -20.90 -8.97
N PRO A 159 1.85 -22.01 -8.21
CA PRO A 159 2.33 -23.27 -8.70
C PRO A 159 1.42 -23.66 -9.84
N ARG A 160 1.95 -23.47 -11.06
CA ARG A 160 1.43 -24.13 -12.24
C ARG A 160 1.17 -25.56 -11.84
N LYS A 161 0.05 -26.12 -12.30
CA LYS A 161 -0.40 -27.46 -11.97
C LYS A 161 0.71 -28.54 -11.99
N VAL A 162 1.70 -28.39 -12.87
CA VAL A 162 2.92 -29.23 -12.92
C VAL A 162 3.76 -29.17 -11.64
N LEU A 163 4.00 -27.99 -11.03
CA LEU A 163 4.68 -27.89 -9.74
C LEU A 163 3.78 -28.43 -8.61
N LEU A 164 2.47 -28.15 -8.60
CA LEU A 164 1.56 -28.75 -7.59
C LEU A 164 1.62 -30.29 -7.61
N GLN A 165 1.63 -30.87 -8.80
CA GLN A 165 1.79 -32.31 -9.01
C GLN A 165 3.17 -32.82 -8.53
N ALA A 166 4.24 -32.06 -8.76
CA ALA A 166 5.56 -32.37 -8.23
C ALA A 166 5.55 -32.38 -6.70
N LEU A 167 4.99 -31.35 -6.06
CA LEU A 167 4.89 -31.22 -4.60
C LEU A 167 4.06 -32.36 -3.98
N ALA A 168 2.96 -32.79 -4.63
CA ALA A 168 2.14 -33.92 -4.17
C ALA A 168 2.96 -35.21 -4.00
N SER A 169 3.99 -35.40 -4.83
CA SER A 169 4.92 -36.54 -4.76
C SER A 169 5.86 -36.51 -3.55
N TYR A 170 5.90 -35.40 -2.81
CA TYR A 170 6.74 -35.16 -1.63
C TYR A 170 5.93 -34.73 -0.40
N THR A 171 4.64 -35.08 -0.35
CA THR A 171 3.71 -34.74 0.74
C THR A 171 3.27 -36.03 1.43
N THR A 172 3.43 -36.09 2.76
CA THR A 172 3.27 -37.35 3.52
C THR A 172 1.96 -37.45 4.30
N ASP A 173 1.24 -36.35 4.53
CA ASP A 173 -0.16 -36.40 4.92
C ASP A 173 -1.04 -36.62 3.68
N GLU A 174 -1.90 -37.63 3.73
CA GLU A 174 -2.75 -38.01 2.59
C GLU A 174 -3.85 -36.99 2.27
N CYS A 175 -4.31 -36.18 3.24
CA CYS A 175 -5.29 -35.12 2.97
C CYS A 175 -4.62 -33.91 2.28
N GLU A 176 -3.43 -33.52 2.73
CA GLU A 176 -2.60 -32.49 2.10
C GLU A 176 -2.17 -32.89 0.69
N LYS A 177 -1.68 -34.12 0.53
CA LYS A 177 -1.30 -34.72 -0.77
C LYS A 177 -2.49 -34.74 -1.71
N ARG A 178 -3.66 -35.19 -1.24
CA ARG A 178 -4.90 -35.20 -2.02
C ARG A 178 -5.37 -33.79 -2.41
N LEU A 179 -5.15 -32.79 -1.57
CA LEU A 179 -5.43 -31.39 -1.91
C LEU A 179 -4.54 -30.90 -3.06
N LEU A 180 -3.24 -31.17 -3.04
CA LEU A 180 -2.32 -30.84 -4.14
C LEU A 180 -2.67 -31.59 -5.43
N GLU A 181 -3.02 -32.87 -5.32
CA GLU A 181 -3.54 -33.67 -6.44
C GLU A 181 -4.74 -32.98 -7.10
N ILE A 182 -5.79 -32.65 -6.33
CA ILE A 182 -6.99 -31.98 -6.84
C ILE A 182 -6.63 -30.65 -7.51
N LEU A 183 -5.85 -29.80 -6.85
CA LEU A 183 -5.46 -28.49 -7.37
C LEU A 183 -4.61 -28.61 -8.66
N SER A 184 -3.83 -29.69 -8.81
CA SER A 184 -3.10 -29.99 -10.05
C SER A 184 -3.96 -30.57 -11.18
N SER A 185 -5.15 -31.10 -10.90
CA SER A 185 -5.92 -31.88 -11.88
C SER A 185 -6.78 -31.04 -12.82
N LYS A 186 -7.33 -31.65 -13.89
CA LYS A 186 -8.31 -31.04 -14.79
C LYS A 186 -9.65 -30.78 -14.09
N GLU A 187 -10.12 -31.72 -13.28
CA GLU A 187 -11.39 -31.72 -12.57
C GLU A 187 -11.39 -30.64 -11.48
N GLY A 188 -10.30 -30.57 -10.71
CA GLY A 188 -10.06 -29.48 -9.79
C GLY A 188 -9.73 -28.16 -10.46
N SER A 189 -9.91 -27.96 -11.79
CA SER A 189 -9.61 -26.66 -12.41
C SER A 189 -10.40 -25.49 -11.83
N ASN A 190 -11.62 -25.70 -11.35
CA ASN A 190 -12.37 -24.62 -10.70
C ASN A 190 -11.88 -24.36 -9.28
N LEU A 191 -11.47 -25.39 -8.54
CA LEU A 191 -10.86 -25.23 -7.20
C LEU A 191 -9.44 -24.68 -7.30
N TYR A 192 -8.66 -25.09 -8.29
CA TYR A 192 -7.46 -24.38 -8.72
C TYR A 192 -7.88 -22.94 -8.97
N ASN A 193 -8.79 -22.63 -9.91
CA ASN A 193 -9.36 -21.30 -10.17
C ASN A 193 -10.05 -20.56 -9.01
N GLU A 194 -10.21 -21.12 -7.80
CA GLU A 194 -10.88 -20.49 -6.63
C GLU A 194 -10.22 -20.88 -5.27
N LEU A 195 -9.01 -21.45 -5.28
CA LEU A 195 -8.15 -21.68 -4.09
C LEU A 195 -6.65 -21.62 -4.38
N VAL A 196 -6.19 -21.92 -5.60
CA VAL A 196 -4.82 -21.54 -6.09
C VAL A 196 -4.90 -20.50 -7.23
N MET A 197 -6.12 -20.06 -7.57
CA MET A 197 -6.65 -19.35 -8.76
C MET A 197 -7.21 -17.90 -8.48
N LYS A 198 -8.50 -17.66 -8.22
CA LYS A 198 -9.08 -16.30 -7.93
C LYS A 198 -8.74 -15.57 -6.58
N SER A 199 -7.50 -15.57 -6.07
CA SER A 199 -6.92 -14.55 -5.10
C SER A 199 -5.42 -14.08 -5.02
N GLU A 200 -4.37 -14.54 -5.76
CA GLU A 200 -2.87 -14.43 -5.49
C GLU A 200 -2.06 -15.58 -4.73
N MET A 201 -2.25 -16.94 -4.83
CA MET A 201 -1.74 -18.14 -4.07
C MET A 201 -0.53 -18.76 -4.76
N ASN A 202 0.48 -19.18 -4.00
CA ASN A 202 1.78 -19.49 -4.58
C ASN A 202 2.52 -20.68 -3.89
N LEU A 203 3.87 -20.79 -3.80
CA LEU A 203 4.52 -21.97 -3.17
C LEU A 203 4.60 -22.12 -1.61
N LEU A 204 4.90 -21.16 -0.70
CA LEU A 204 4.99 -21.36 0.78
C LEU A 204 3.83 -20.98 1.74
N HIS A 205 2.65 -20.47 1.35
CA HIS A 205 1.40 -20.96 1.98
C HIS A 205 0.78 -22.10 1.21
N VAL A 206 1.17 -22.46 -0.01
CA VAL A 206 0.92 -23.86 -0.40
C VAL A 206 1.68 -24.74 0.60
N LEU A 207 2.97 -24.51 0.84
CA LEU A 207 3.72 -25.23 1.88
C LEU A 207 3.20 -24.97 3.31
N ARG A 208 2.68 -23.79 3.70
CA ARG A 208 2.06 -23.64 5.05
C ARG A 208 0.66 -24.25 5.18
N TYR A 209 -0.08 -24.41 4.10
CA TYR A 209 -1.33 -25.18 4.07
C TYR A 209 -1.10 -26.68 3.86
N VAL A 210 0.06 -27.09 3.34
CA VAL A 210 0.54 -28.47 3.30
C VAL A 210 1.84 -28.63 4.09
N ALA A 211 1.72 -28.71 5.41
CA ALA A 211 2.83 -28.72 6.37
C ALA A 211 3.76 -29.95 6.22
N SER A 212 3.24 -31.07 5.73
CA SER A 212 3.98 -32.30 5.49
C SER A 212 4.77 -32.31 4.18
N CYS A 213 4.50 -31.39 3.25
CA CYS A 213 5.17 -31.32 1.94
C CYS A 213 6.62 -30.85 2.08
N ARG A 214 7.58 -31.72 1.69
CA ARG A 214 9.05 -31.51 1.79
C ARG A 214 9.79 -31.95 0.50
N PRO A 215 9.74 -31.16 -0.58
CA PRO A 215 10.41 -31.51 -1.84
C PRO A 215 11.95 -31.38 -1.75
N PRO A 216 12.73 -31.99 -2.66
CA PRO A 216 14.15 -31.68 -2.81
C PRO A 216 14.41 -30.33 -3.49
N LEU A 217 15.51 -29.65 -3.16
CA LEU A 217 15.94 -28.41 -3.83
C LEU A 217 16.21 -28.59 -5.34
N ALA A 218 16.57 -29.80 -5.80
CA ALA A 218 16.70 -30.10 -7.21
C ALA A 218 15.35 -29.95 -7.97
N VAL A 219 14.27 -30.49 -7.41
CA VAL A 219 12.90 -30.40 -7.98
C VAL A 219 12.45 -28.95 -8.06
N LEU A 220 12.85 -28.15 -7.06
CA LEU A 220 12.73 -26.71 -7.11
C LEU A 220 13.50 -26.17 -8.34
N VAL A 221 14.82 -26.32 -8.47
CA VAL A 221 15.58 -25.79 -9.65
C VAL A 221 14.95 -26.14 -11.01
N GLU A 222 14.37 -27.34 -11.16
CA GLU A 222 13.77 -27.79 -12.42
C GLU A 222 12.46 -27.07 -12.80
N HIS A 223 11.65 -26.73 -11.80
CA HIS A 223 10.42 -25.98 -12.01
C HIS A 223 10.67 -24.48 -12.04
N LEU A 224 11.70 -24.00 -11.34
CA LEU A 224 11.96 -22.59 -11.06
C LEU A 224 13.07 -21.95 -11.94
N PRO A 225 12.73 -21.08 -12.91
CA PRO A 225 13.69 -20.21 -13.61
C PRO A 225 14.20 -18.92 -12.90
N ARG A 226 14.48 -17.83 -13.65
CA ARG A 226 15.55 -16.81 -13.42
C ARG A 226 15.17 -15.42 -12.89
N LEU A 227 15.96 -14.89 -11.95
CA LEU A 227 15.86 -13.54 -11.36
C LEU A 227 16.07 -12.41 -12.39
N GLN A 228 15.10 -11.51 -12.55
CA GLN A 228 15.08 -10.43 -13.56
C GLN A 228 15.16 -9.02 -12.95
N ALA A 229 15.70 -8.07 -13.70
CA ALA A 229 15.78 -6.67 -13.28
C ALA A 229 14.49 -5.82 -13.45
N ARG A 230 14.44 -4.62 -12.84
CA ARG A 230 13.24 -3.75 -12.84
C ARG A 230 13.35 -2.49 -13.72
N PRO A 231 12.36 -2.21 -14.60
CA PRO A 231 12.25 -0.95 -15.32
C PRO A 231 11.75 0.19 -14.43
N TYR A 232 12.37 1.36 -14.53
CA TYR A 232 11.70 2.64 -14.30
C TYR A 232 12.26 3.70 -15.27
N SER A 233 11.56 4.83 -15.46
CA SER A 233 11.95 5.83 -16.46
C SER A 233 13.12 6.71 -16.02
N ILE A 234 13.98 7.02 -17.00
CA ILE A 234 14.83 8.19 -16.96
C ILE A 234 13.97 9.46 -17.04
N ALA A 235 14.29 10.46 -16.22
CA ALA A 235 13.43 11.63 -15.98
C ALA A 235 14.22 12.94 -15.90
N SER A 236 15.50 12.93 -16.26
CA SER A 236 16.38 14.10 -16.30
C SER A 236 17.23 14.04 -17.54
N TYR A 237 17.88 15.16 -17.81
CA TYR A 237 18.87 15.22 -18.85
C TYR A 237 20.03 16.16 -18.48
N GLY A 238 21.21 15.89 -19.05
CA GLY A 238 22.31 16.85 -19.09
C GLY A 238 22.85 17.29 -17.74
N ARG A 239 22.89 16.40 -16.75
CA ARG A 239 23.54 16.60 -15.45
C ARG A 239 24.87 15.85 -15.41
N GLU A 240 25.94 16.51 -14.99
CA GLU A 240 27.30 15.97 -14.99
C GLU A 240 27.42 14.71 -14.12
N ASN A 241 27.88 13.62 -14.75
CA ASN A 241 28.14 12.32 -14.15
C ASN A 241 26.95 11.74 -13.35
N GLN A 242 25.71 12.20 -13.59
CA GLN A 242 24.55 11.83 -12.78
C GLN A 242 23.22 11.90 -13.53
N PHE A 243 22.24 11.07 -13.13
CA PHE A 243 20.86 11.19 -13.61
C PHE A 243 19.79 11.06 -12.50
N ARG A 244 18.66 11.74 -12.71
CA ARG A 244 17.44 11.86 -11.89
C ARG A 244 16.27 11.28 -12.73
N ILE A 245 15.44 10.44 -12.15
CA ILE A 245 14.65 9.36 -12.77
C ILE A 245 13.14 9.27 -12.15
N VAL A 246 12.07 8.41 -12.32
CA VAL A 246 10.83 8.35 -11.35
C VAL A 246 10.14 6.96 -11.09
N PHE A 247 9.77 6.63 -9.81
CA PHE A 247 8.75 5.63 -9.32
C PHE A 247 8.05 6.07 -7.98
N ALA A 248 7.19 5.28 -7.31
CA ALA A 248 6.48 5.65 -6.05
C ALA A 248 6.32 4.48 -5.03
N MET A 249 5.94 4.72 -3.76
CA MET A 249 5.44 3.64 -2.89
C MET A 249 4.16 3.01 -3.44
N LEU A 250 3.72 1.98 -2.72
CA LEU A 250 2.39 1.46 -2.70
C LEU A 250 1.89 1.60 -1.26
N ASN A 251 0.58 1.53 -1.07
CA ASN A 251 -0.02 2.11 0.14
C ASN A 251 -1.23 1.31 0.51
N ASP A 252 -0.90 0.08 0.87
CA ASP A 252 -1.74 -1.09 0.93
C ASP A 252 -0.79 -2.28 1.05
N GLY A 253 0.01 -2.28 2.10
CA GLY A 253 1.17 -3.12 2.28
C GLY A 253 1.01 -4.57 1.85
N ARG A 254 1.38 -4.83 0.59
CA ARG A 254 2.42 -5.78 0.27
C ARG A 254 3.78 -5.18 0.53
N VAL A 255 4.73 -5.81 -0.11
CA VAL A 255 6.13 -5.50 -0.30
C VAL A 255 6.37 -5.76 -1.80
N GLY A 256 7.27 -5.00 -2.43
CA GLY A 256 7.76 -5.32 -3.78
C GLY A 256 9.08 -6.06 -3.61
N LEU A 257 9.92 -6.22 -4.63
CA LEU A 257 11.35 -6.47 -4.41
C LEU A 257 12.26 -5.31 -4.84
N ALA A 258 11.88 -4.62 -5.93
CA ALA A 258 12.73 -3.64 -6.53
C ALA A 258 12.91 -2.37 -5.73
N THR A 259 11.83 -1.64 -5.45
CA THR A 259 11.91 -0.31 -4.83
C THR A 259 12.70 -0.27 -3.51
N HIS A 260 12.36 -0.83 -2.34
CA HIS A 260 13.31 -0.76 -1.20
C HIS A 260 14.63 -1.50 -1.45
N MET A 261 14.91 -2.25 -2.55
CA MET A 261 16.32 -2.56 -2.89
C MET A 261 17.11 -1.27 -3.03
N LEU A 262 16.43 -0.27 -3.57
CA LEU A 262 16.80 1.10 -3.66
C LEU A 262 16.64 1.84 -2.32
N GLU A 263 15.68 1.51 -1.44
CA GLU A 263 15.43 2.23 -0.15
C GLU A 263 15.98 1.69 1.13
N SER A 264 16.38 0.44 1.25
CA SER A 264 17.48 0.10 2.12
C SER A 264 18.76 -0.04 1.33
N LYS A 265 18.79 0.56 0.15
CA LYS A 265 19.93 1.41 -0.20
C LYS A 265 19.64 2.89 0.12
N LEU A 266 18.38 3.30 0.30
CA LEU A 266 17.97 4.62 0.79
C LEU A 266 17.96 4.76 2.34
N LEU A 267 18.26 3.72 3.16
CA LEU A 267 18.11 3.72 4.62
C LEU A 267 19.26 3.38 5.62
N HIS A 268 20.33 2.55 5.62
CA HIS A 268 20.99 1.46 4.83
C HIS A 268 22.56 1.23 5.21
N PRO A 269 23.70 1.70 4.57
CA PRO A 269 25.04 1.03 4.47
C PRO A 269 25.99 1.11 5.68
N ASN A 270 25.58 1.64 6.84
CA ASN A 270 26.11 1.13 8.10
C ASN A 270 25.87 -0.40 8.16
N ARG A 271 24.98 -0.93 7.29
CA ARG A 271 24.86 -2.36 6.94
C ARG A 271 24.54 -2.71 5.46
N CYS A 272 23.64 -2.03 4.71
CA CYS A 272 23.35 -2.36 3.29
C CYS A 272 24.18 -1.50 2.35
N ASP A 273 25.20 -2.08 1.73
CA ASP A 273 26.14 -1.41 0.83
C ASP A 273 25.49 -0.41 -0.15
N LYS A 274 26.25 0.61 -0.54
CA LYS A 274 25.77 1.61 -1.48
C LYS A 274 25.61 1.09 -2.91
N HIS A 275 26.02 -0.13 -3.26
CA HIS A 275 26.10 -0.57 -4.64
C HIS A 275 24.85 -1.24 -5.17
N LEU A 276 24.71 -1.18 -6.47
CA LEU A 276 23.65 -1.85 -7.21
C LEU A 276 24.21 -2.33 -8.54
N TYR A 277 23.38 -3.05 -9.28
CA TYR A 277 23.70 -3.55 -10.60
C TYR A 277 22.56 -3.12 -11.53
N MET A 278 22.87 -2.37 -12.57
CA MET A 278 21.88 -1.86 -13.54
C MET A 278 22.35 -1.94 -14.98
N TYR A 279 21.42 -1.80 -15.92
CA TYR A 279 21.70 -1.73 -17.36
C TYR A 279 20.74 -0.74 -18.04
N LEU A 280 21.16 -0.02 -19.08
CA LEU A 280 20.24 0.75 -19.93
C LEU A 280 19.24 -0.19 -20.59
N ARG A 281 17.95 0.13 -20.51
CA ARG A 281 16.86 -0.77 -20.92
C ARG A 281 16.26 -0.30 -22.24
N GLN A 282 16.23 -1.20 -23.22
CA GLN A 282 15.56 -0.95 -24.48
C GLN A 282 14.03 -0.83 -24.27
N LEU A 283 13.48 0.34 -24.56
CA LEU A 283 12.04 0.57 -24.64
C LEU A 283 11.52 0.25 -26.05
N LYS A 284 10.32 -0.33 -26.14
CA LYS A 284 9.60 -0.59 -27.40
C LYS A 284 8.11 -0.25 -27.20
N PRO A 285 7.57 0.78 -27.89
CA PRO A 285 8.28 1.75 -28.73
C PRO A 285 9.32 2.58 -27.94
N VAL A 286 10.21 3.25 -28.66
CA VAL A 286 11.17 4.21 -28.07
C VAL A 286 10.39 5.42 -27.54
N PHE A 287 10.61 5.81 -26.29
CA PHE A 287 9.85 6.88 -25.61
C PHE A 287 10.64 8.20 -25.49
N GLN A 288 11.66 8.38 -26.33
CA GLN A 288 12.62 9.47 -26.22
C GLN A 288 12.04 10.82 -26.72
N TYR A 289 12.65 11.91 -26.25
CA TYR A 289 12.48 13.28 -26.76
C TYR A 289 13.85 13.80 -27.22
N ARG A 290 13.95 14.22 -28.48
CA ARG A 290 15.21 14.48 -29.20
C ARG A 290 15.26 15.91 -29.77
N GLU A 291 16.35 16.28 -30.46
CA GLU A 291 16.50 17.63 -31.06
C GLU A 291 15.39 17.91 -32.09
N GLU A 292 15.03 16.89 -32.87
CA GLU A 292 13.88 16.86 -33.82
C GLU A 292 12.50 17.10 -33.17
N ASP A 293 12.42 17.16 -31.84
CA ASP A 293 11.20 17.41 -31.06
C ASP A 293 11.19 18.77 -30.37
N LEU A 294 12.25 19.58 -30.49
CA LEU A 294 12.33 20.91 -29.86
C LEU A 294 11.30 21.89 -30.42
N GLU A 295 11.16 21.92 -31.74
CA GLU A 295 10.21 22.80 -32.45
C GLU A 295 8.81 22.18 -32.58
N ARG A 296 8.66 20.90 -32.22
CA ARG A 296 7.38 20.18 -32.18
C ARG A 296 6.55 20.59 -30.96
N ASN A 297 5.24 20.58 -31.14
CA ASN A 297 4.31 20.64 -30.02
C ASN A 297 4.34 19.29 -29.26
N ILE A 298 4.16 19.31 -27.95
CA ILE A 298 4.10 18.10 -27.12
C ILE A 298 2.93 18.15 -26.13
N ILE A 299 2.10 17.10 -26.15
CA ILE A 299 1.08 16.85 -25.13
C ILE A 299 1.61 15.74 -24.22
N MET A 300 1.91 16.06 -22.97
CA MET A 300 2.48 15.15 -21.99
C MET A 300 1.43 14.81 -20.93
N ILE A 301 1.05 13.54 -20.83
CA ILE A 301 0.04 13.08 -19.87
C ILE A 301 0.68 12.08 -18.91
N GLY A 302 0.88 12.50 -17.66
CA GLY A 302 1.65 11.76 -16.66
C GLY A 302 1.06 11.86 -15.25
N PRO A 303 0.02 11.10 -14.90
CA PRO A 303 -0.60 11.16 -13.57
C PRO A 303 0.35 10.68 -12.47
N GLY A 304 0.49 11.46 -11.40
CA GLY A 304 1.48 11.22 -10.35
C GLY A 304 2.87 10.98 -10.94
N THR A 305 3.49 9.85 -10.59
CA THR A 305 4.82 9.50 -11.11
C THR A 305 4.85 9.17 -12.59
N GLY A 306 3.73 9.13 -13.31
CA GLY A 306 3.73 9.10 -14.77
C GLY A 306 4.48 10.29 -15.39
N MET A 307 4.63 11.40 -14.67
CA MET A 307 5.34 12.59 -15.16
C MET A 307 6.86 12.45 -15.31
N SER A 308 7.49 11.32 -14.96
CA SER A 308 8.95 11.12 -15.00
C SER A 308 9.62 11.66 -16.26
N PRO A 309 9.39 11.05 -17.44
CA PRO A 309 10.15 11.36 -18.64
C PRO A 309 10.07 12.85 -19.02
N TYR A 310 8.93 13.48 -18.74
CA TYR A 310 8.63 14.88 -19.07
C TYR A 310 9.49 15.88 -18.30
N LEU A 311 9.94 15.53 -17.09
CA LEU A 311 10.90 16.34 -16.35
C LEU A 311 12.31 16.26 -16.96
N GLY A 312 12.57 15.26 -17.79
CA GLY A 312 13.76 15.14 -18.63
C GLY A 312 13.58 15.94 -19.91
N PHE A 313 12.39 15.88 -20.52
CA PHE A 313 12.05 16.69 -21.71
C PHE A 313 12.15 18.19 -21.39
N LEU A 314 11.70 18.61 -20.20
CA LEU A 314 11.79 20.00 -19.73
C LEU A 314 13.22 20.42 -19.34
N GLU A 315 14.04 19.53 -18.74
CA GLU A 315 15.48 19.79 -18.56
C GLU A 315 16.23 19.85 -19.91
N TYR A 316 15.83 19.05 -20.91
CA TYR A 316 16.36 19.09 -22.28
C TYR A 316 15.99 20.40 -23.00
N ARG A 317 14.70 20.78 -23.02
CA ARG A 317 14.21 22.07 -23.55
C ARG A 317 14.92 23.25 -22.89
N LYS A 318 15.16 23.19 -21.57
CA LYS A 318 15.96 24.20 -20.84
C LYS A 318 17.39 24.29 -21.37
N ARG A 319 18.09 23.16 -21.48
CA ARG A 319 19.48 23.10 -21.95
C ARG A 319 19.61 23.58 -23.40
N ALA A 320 18.68 23.20 -24.28
CA ALA A 320 18.61 23.68 -25.66
C ALA A 320 18.37 25.19 -25.74
N LYS A 321 17.44 25.74 -24.96
CA LYS A 321 17.15 27.19 -24.90
C LYS A 321 18.36 28.00 -24.39
N VAL A 322 19.08 27.48 -23.39
CA VAL A 322 20.32 28.11 -22.88
C VAL A 322 21.44 28.05 -23.93
N ALA A 323 21.70 26.88 -24.54
CA ALA A 323 22.73 26.74 -25.57
C ALA A 323 22.46 27.65 -26.79
N ALA A 324 21.20 27.74 -27.22
CA ALA A 324 20.78 28.64 -28.29
C ALA A 324 21.08 30.12 -27.97
N LEU A 325 20.78 30.57 -26.74
CA LEU A 325 21.13 31.92 -26.27
C LEU A 325 22.65 32.13 -26.24
N SER A 326 23.43 31.20 -25.68
CA SER A 326 24.88 31.29 -25.61
C SER A 326 25.58 31.30 -26.98
N SER A 327 24.99 30.63 -27.98
CA SER A 327 25.48 30.63 -29.37
C SER A 327 24.79 31.66 -30.27
N ASN A 328 24.01 32.59 -29.71
CA ASN A 328 23.23 33.61 -30.42
C ASN A 328 22.31 33.04 -31.54
N ARG A 329 21.89 31.77 -31.42
CA ARG A 329 20.99 31.06 -32.35
C ARG A 329 19.54 31.28 -31.93
N LYS A 330 18.68 31.68 -32.86
CA LYS A 330 17.24 31.78 -32.63
C LYS A 330 16.60 30.39 -32.63
N LEU A 331 16.29 29.84 -31.45
CA LEU A 331 15.54 28.60 -31.28
C LEU A 331 14.07 28.91 -30.94
N LYS A 332 13.12 28.39 -31.72
CA LYS A 332 11.68 28.45 -31.40
C LYS A 332 11.26 27.09 -30.82
N LEU A 333 10.95 27.04 -29.53
CA LEU A 333 10.35 25.84 -28.95
C LEU A 333 8.88 25.71 -29.39
N GLY A 334 8.45 24.48 -29.69
CA GLY A 334 7.04 24.16 -29.91
C GLY A 334 6.27 24.04 -28.59
N THR A 335 4.94 24.14 -28.65
CA THR A 335 4.03 24.28 -27.51
C THR A 335 4.04 23.04 -26.60
N ALA A 336 4.26 23.19 -25.30
CA ALA A 336 4.30 22.08 -24.34
C ALA A 336 3.14 22.13 -23.34
N TRP A 337 2.33 21.07 -23.32
CA TRP A 337 1.24 20.87 -22.37
C TRP A 337 1.59 19.73 -21.41
N LEU A 338 1.36 19.91 -20.11
CA LEU A 338 1.47 18.86 -19.09
C LEU A 338 0.15 18.67 -18.35
N LEU A 339 -0.45 17.50 -18.52
CA LEU A 339 -1.59 17.01 -17.74
C LEU A 339 -1.08 16.00 -16.71
N THR A 340 -1.28 16.29 -15.43
CA THR A 340 -0.92 15.39 -14.32
C THR A 340 -1.99 15.39 -13.24
N SER A 341 -1.84 14.52 -12.25
CA SER A 341 -2.71 14.50 -11.09
C SER A 341 -2.02 14.07 -9.80
N CYS A 342 -2.60 14.53 -8.70
CA CYS A 342 -2.22 14.21 -7.34
C CYS A 342 -3.45 13.69 -6.56
N ARG A 343 -3.29 13.47 -5.26
CA ARG A 343 -4.41 13.25 -4.32
C ARG A 343 -4.81 14.56 -3.67
N TYR A 344 -3.82 15.30 -3.20
CA TYR A 344 -3.96 16.63 -2.62
C TYR A 344 -2.81 17.51 -3.12
N ARG A 345 -3.10 18.75 -3.53
CA ARG A 345 -2.08 19.65 -4.09
C ARG A 345 -1.05 20.06 -3.04
N ASP A 346 -1.49 20.27 -1.80
CA ASP A 346 -0.68 20.65 -0.64
C ASP A 346 0.37 19.61 -0.24
N ARG A 347 0.06 18.31 -0.39
CA ARG A 347 0.84 17.19 0.17
C ARG A 347 1.45 16.26 -0.87
N ASN A 348 0.92 16.20 -2.09
CA ASN A 348 1.54 15.40 -3.14
C ASN A 348 1.40 15.95 -4.59
N SER A 349 1.32 17.28 -4.77
CA SER A 349 1.71 17.87 -6.05
C SER A 349 3.22 17.69 -6.25
N LEU A 350 3.60 16.86 -7.21
CA LEU A 350 4.99 16.53 -7.47
C LEU A 350 5.64 17.65 -8.31
N TYR A 351 6.81 18.14 -7.86
CA TYR A 351 7.59 19.18 -8.55
C TYR A 351 6.88 20.54 -8.73
N ASP A 352 5.88 20.86 -7.91
CA ASP A 352 5.00 22.04 -8.07
C ASP A 352 5.77 23.33 -8.39
N GLU A 353 6.86 23.63 -7.66
CA GLU A 353 7.74 24.78 -7.91
C GLU A 353 8.61 24.67 -9.17
N GLU A 354 9.16 23.49 -9.47
CA GLU A 354 9.92 23.27 -10.72
C GLU A 354 8.99 23.44 -11.94
N LEU A 355 7.74 22.97 -11.87
CA LEU A 355 6.73 23.14 -12.91
C LEU A 355 6.27 24.60 -13.07
N LYS A 356 6.06 25.34 -11.97
CA LYS A 356 5.78 26.80 -12.02
C LYS A 356 6.92 27.56 -12.69
N GLN A 357 8.17 27.21 -12.40
CA GLN A 357 9.34 27.81 -13.05
C GLN A 357 9.40 27.48 -14.55
N TYR A 358 9.08 26.24 -14.97
CA TYR A 358 8.98 25.89 -16.39
C TYR A 358 7.86 26.66 -17.12
N LEU A 359 6.74 26.92 -16.44
CA LEU A 359 5.63 27.74 -16.96
C LEU A 359 6.05 29.21 -17.11
N GLN A 360 6.61 29.81 -16.06
CA GLN A 360 7.07 31.21 -16.05
C GLN A 360 8.20 31.50 -17.06
N SER A 361 9.04 30.50 -17.36
CA SER A 361 10.18 30.66 -18.28
C SER A 361 9.88 30.31 -19.74
N GLY A 362 8.62 30.00 -20.09
CA GLY A 362 8.25 29.59 -21.44
C GLY A 362 9.03 28.35 -21.90
N LEU A 363 9.03 27.32 -21.04
CA LEU A 363 9.51 25.96 -21.33
C LEU A 363 8.35 24.95 -21.30
N LEU A 364 7.32 25.25 -20.51
CA LEU A 364 5.99 24.66 -20.48
C LEU A 364 4.99 25.78 -20.75
N ASP A 365 3.93 25.52 -21.52
CA ASP A 365 2.96 26.54 -21.95
C ASP A 365 1.60 26.36 -21.25
N ARG A 366 1.21 25.11 -20.98
CA ARG A 366 0.03 24.77 -20.17
C ARG A 366 0.37 23.73 -19.11
N LEU A 367 -0.12 23.96 -17.89
CA LEU A 367 -0.03 23.04 -16.76
C LEU A 367 -1.43 22.79 -16.19
N HIS A 368 -1.89 21.55 -16.26
CA HIS A 368 -3.18 21.13 -15.70
C HIS A 368 -2.97 20.03 -14.66
N ILE A 369 -3.37 20.30 -13.42
CA ILE A 369 -3.20 19.39 -12.28
C ILE A 369 -4.58 19.05 -11.71
N ALA A 370 -5.02 17.80 -11.87
CA ALA A 370 -6.19 17.27 -11.17
C ALA A 370 -5.80 16.83 -9.75
N SER A 371 -6.73 16.93 -8.80
CA SER A 371 -6.50 16.51 -7.42
C SER A 371 -7.66 15.66 -6.92
N SER A 372 -7.40 14.36 -6.82
CA SER A 372 -8.46 13.35 -6.62
C SER A 372 -9.15 13.39 -5.25
N ARG A 373 -8.67 14.21 -4.31
CA ARG A 373 -9.20 14.29 -2.94
C ARG A 373 -9.24 15.69 -2.30
N ASP A 374 -8.68 16.73 -2.93
CA ASP A 374 -8.96 18.11 -2.51
C ASP A 374 -10.45 18.41 -2.78
N ALA A 375 -11.19 18.90 -1.77
CA ALA A 375 -12.61 19.22 -1.89
C ALA A 375 -12.86 20.21 -3.05
N GLU A 376 -12.14 21.34 -3.03
CA GLU A 376 -12.26 22.45 -3.99
C GLU A 376 -11.58 22.19 -5.36
N SER A 377 -11.13 20.96 -5.65
CA SER A 377 -10.54 20.68 -6.96
C SER A 377 -11.60 20.65 -8.06
N ARG A 378 -11.45 21.54 -9.06
CA ARG A 378 -12.22 21.56 -10.32
C ARG A 378 -12.15 20.23 -11.08
N TYR A 379 -11.06 19.47 -10.94
CA TYR A 379 -10.87 18.17 -11.58
C TYR A 379 -10.31 17.16 -10.57
N LYS A 380 -10.94 16.00 -10.42
CA LYS A 380 -10.47 14.90 -9.56
C LYS A 380 -9.50 13.99 -10.31
N PHE A 381 -9.73 13.75 -11.60
CA PHE A 381 -8.87 12.94 -12.48
C PHE A 381 -8.45 13.68 -13.75
N VAL A 382 -7.42 13.18 -14.46
CA VAL A 382 -6.95 13.82 -15.71
C VAL A 382 -7.95 13.69 -16.86
N GLN A 383 -8.85 12.71 -16.79
CA GLN A 383 -9.95 12.55 -17.72
C GLN A 383 -10.87 13.77 -17.75
N GLU A 384 -11.22 14.32 -16.57
CA GLU A 384 -12.04 15.53 -16.46
C GLU A 384 -11.34 16.76 -17.07
N ILE A 385 -10.00 16.83 -17.01
CA ILE A 385 -9.23 17.86 -17.72
C ILE A 385 -9.36 17.69 -19.24
N ILE A 386 -9.25 16.45 -19.73
CA ILE A 386 -9.35 16.13 -21.17
C ILE A 386 -10.77 16.36 -21.68
N GLU A 387 -11.79 16.25 -20.84
CA GLU A 387 -13.20 16.51 -21.18
C GLU A 387 -13.58 18.01 -21.11
N ASP A 388 -13.01 18.76 -20.16
CA ASP A 388 -13.16 20.23 -20.02
C ASP A 388 -12.34 21.03 -21.05
N ARG A 389 -11.26 20.42 -21.57
CA ARG A 389 -10.33 21.00 -22.57
C ARG A 389 -10.36 20.25 -23.90
N LYS A 390 -11.41 19.50 -24.19
CA LYS A 390 -11.50 18.61 -25.36
C LYS A 390 -11.28 19.37 -26.67
N GLU A 391 -11.82 20.58 -26.83
CA GLU A 391 -11.62 21.45 -27.99
C GLU A 391 -10.12 21.76 -28.17
N ASP A 392 -9.54 22.55 -27.26
CA ASP A 392 -8.13 22.94 -27.28
C ASP A 392 -7.17 21.74 -27.48
N LEU A 393 -7.43 20.64 -26.75
CA LEU A 393 -6.53 19.48 -26.68
C LEU A 393 -6.62 18.61 -27.94
N ILE A 394 -7.82 18.40 -28.50
CA ILE A 394 -7.98 17.62 -29.73
C ILE A 394 -7.54 18.43 -30.95
N GLU A 395 -7.72 19.75 -30.96
CA GLU A 395 -7.17 20.60 -32.02
C GLU A 395 -5.64 20.58 -32.04
N LEU A 396 -5.00 20.81 -30.89
CA LEU A 396 -3.54 20.68 -30.77
C LEU A 396 -3.04 19.28 -31.13
N LEU A 397 -3.75 18.22 -30.70
CA LEU A 397 -3.39 16.82 -31.03
C LEU A 397 -3.48 16.51 -32.53
N MET A 398 -4.33 17.24 -33.28
CA MET A 398 -4.51 17.03 -34.71
C MET A 398 -3.38 17.63 -35.54
N GLU A 399 -2.73 18.72 -35.10
CA GLU A 399 -1.55 19.28 -35.78
C GLU A 399 -0.45 18.22 -36.00
N ASP A 400 0.12 18.13 -37.20
CA ASP A 400 1.18 17.15 -37.54
C ASP A 400 2.52 17.42 -36.85
N THR A 401 2.70 18.64 -36.35
CA THR A 401 3.79 19.06 -35.48
C THR A 401 3.67 18.50 -34.06
N THR A 402 2.52 17.95 -33.65
CA THR A 402 2.27 17.54 -32.26
C THR A 402 2.60 16.07 -32.01
N LYS A 403 3.39 15.78 -30.96
CA LYS A 403 3.55 14.44 -30.38
C LYS A 403 2.80 14.31 -29.05
N LEU A 404 1.98 13.27 -28.91
CA LEU A 404 1.34 12.85 -27.67
C LEU A 404 2.22 11.83 -26.96
N TYR A 405 2.50 12.05 -25.68
CA TYR A 405 3.18 11.11 -24.81
C TYR A 405 2.27 10.76 -23.61
N LEU A 406 1.99 9.47 -23.39
CA LEU A 406 1.24 8.97 -22.22
C LEU A 406 2.10 8.03 -21.37
N CYS A 407 2.25 8.35 -20.09
CA CYS A 407 3.05 7.56 -19.15
C CYS A 407 2.30 7.34 -17.81
N GLY A 408 2.35 6.13 -17.26
CA GLY A 408 1.72 5.84 -15.95
C GLY A 408 1.29 4.39 -15.71
N GLU A 409 0.17 4.22 -15.00
CA GLU A 409 -0.38 2.93 -14.55
C GLU A 409 -1.17 2.23 -15.67
N GLY A 410 -0.51 1.32 -16.39
CA GLY A 410 -1.06 0.74 -17.61
C GLY A 410 -2.29 -0.16 -17.48
N ARG A 411 -2.71 -0.59 -16.29
CA ARG A 411 -3.76 -1.61 -16.15
C ARG A 411 -5.16 -1.04 -16.10
N THR A 412 -5.38 0.02 -15.34
CA THR A 412 -6.70 0.64 -15.12
C THR A 412 -6.71 2.12 -15.45
N MET A 413 -5.62 2.84 -15.21
CA MET A 413 -5.53 4.27 -15.46
C MET A 413 -5.31 4.59 -16.94
N LEU A 414 -4.25 4.08 -17.56
CA LEU A 414 -3.95 4.44 -18.96
C LEU A 414 -5.02 3.98 -19.98
N PRO A 415 -5.70 2.82 -19.84
CA PRO A 415 -6.83 2.47 -20.71
C PRO A 415 -7.97 3.48 -20.63
N ARG A 416 -8.32 3.95 -19.43
CA ARG A 416 -9.37 4.97 -19.25
C ARG A 416 -8.98 6.31 -19.88
N ILE A 417 -7.71 6.71 -19.77
CA ILE A 417 -7.22 7.93 -20.43
C ILE A 417 -7.26 7.79 -21.95
N GLN A 418 -6.91 6.62 -22.49
CA GLN A 418 -7.03 6.32 -23.92
C GLN A 418 -8.49 6.40 -24.40
N ASP A 419 -9.42 5.82 -23.64
CA ASP A 419 -10.86 5.86 -23.92
C ASP A 419 -11.46 7.27 -23.84
N THR A 420 -11.05 8.09 -22.87
CA THR A 420 -11.43 9.50 -22.79
C THR A 420 -10.90 10.30 -23.99
N ILE A 421 -9.64 10.12 -24.40
CA ILE A 421 -9.09 10.82 -25.58
C ILE A 421 -9.86 10.45 -26.85
N VAL A 422 -10.13 9.17 -27.07
CA VAL A 422 -10.97 8.68 -28.17
C VAL A 422 -12.37 9.31 -28.13
N THR A 423 -13.00 9.34 -26.95
CA THR A 423 -14.35 9.87 -26.78
C THR A 423 -14.42 11.38 -26.99
N CYS A 424 -13.38 12.13 -26.57
CA CYS A 424 -13.24 13.56 -26.86
C CYS A 424 -12.97 13.81 -28.36
N MET A 425 -12.11 13.02 -28.98
CA MET A 425 -11.78 13.11 -30.41
C MET A 425 -13.02 12.89 -31.29
N SER A 426 -13.80 11.85 -30.99
CA SER A 426 -15.09 11.55 -31.64
C SER A 426 -16.08 12.72 -31.50
N LYS A 427 -16.20 13.31 -30.30
CA LYS A 427 -17.10 14.45 -30.04
C LYS A 427 -16.66 15.75 -30.74
N VAL A 428 -15.37 16.05 -30.77
CA VAL A 428 -14.84 17.33 -31.30
C VAL A 428 -14.72 17.32 -32.83
N LYS A 429 -14.51 16.15 -33.46
CA LYS A 429 -14.48 16.03 -34.93
C LYS A 429 -15.78 15.48 -35.52
N SER A 430 -16.80 15.19 -34.71
CA SER A 430 -18.08 14.58 -35.11
C SER A 430 -17.94 13.24 -35.85
N ILE A 431 -16.84 12.50 -35.60
CA ILE A 431 -16.54 11.21 -36.22
C ILE A 431 -17.00 10.04 -35.34
N PRO A 432 -17.35 8.87 -35.91
CA PRO A 432 -17.65 7.66 -35.14
C PRO A 432 -16.52 7.26 -34.19
N LYS A 433 -16.85 6.67 -33.03
CA LYS A 433 -15.85 6.27 -32.03
C LYS A 433 -14.79 5.32 -32.60
N ALA A 434 -15.18 4.35 -33.42
CA ALA A 434 -14.27 3.41 -34.07
C ALA A 434 -13.27 4.09 -35.04
N GLU A 435 -13.64 5.23 -35.64
CA GLU A 435 -12.74 6.04 -36.47
C GLU A 435 -11.71 6.76 -35.62
N ALA A 436 -12.14 7.37 -34.49
CA ALA A 436 -11.24 7.97 -33.51
C ALA A 436 -10.29 6.93 -32.86
N GLU A 437 -10.75 5.69 -32.62
CA GLU A 437 -9.90 4.58 -32.18
C GLU A 437 -8.86 4.19 -33.23
N SER A 438 -9.26 4.16 -34.50
CA SER A 438 -8.38 3.86 -35.65
C SER A 438 -7.32 4.95 -35.83
N LEU A 439 -7.70 6.22 -35.78
CA LEU A 439 -6.79 7.37 -35.88
C LEU A 439 -5.80 7.41 -34.69
N LEU A 440 -6.26 7.14 -33.46
CA LEU A 440 -5.37 7.04 -32.31
C LEU A 440 -4.46 5.80 -32.35
N ALA A 441 -4.84 4.74 -33.08
CA ALA A 441 -3.98 3.59 -33.36
C ALA A 441 -2.95 3.90 -34.46
N GLU A 442 -3.34 4.63 -35.51
CA GLU A 442 -2.42 5.14 -36.54
C GLU A 442 -1.36 6.06 -35.92
N TYR A 443 -1.75 6.96 -35.02
CA TYR A 443 -0.79 7.82 -34.31
C TYR A 443 0.25 7.00 -33.53
N ARG A 444 -0.09 5.80 -33.02
CA ARG A 444 0.91 4.89 -32.40
C ARG A 444 1.83 4.25 -33.43
N LYS A 445 1.32 3.95 -34.62
CA LYS A 445 2.09 3.37 -35.75
C LYS A 445 3.08 4.39 -36.33
N THR A 446 2.71 5.67 -36.41
CA THR A 446 3.56 6.76 -36.93
C THR A 446 4.50 7.36 -35.88
N GLY A 447 4.36 7.01 -34.60
CA GLY A 447 5.12 7.63 -33.51
C GLY A 447 4.61 9.01 -33.09
N LYS A 448 3.50 9.50 -33.66
CA LYS A 448 2.77 10.69 -33.21
C LYS A 448 2.17 10.50 -31.81
N TYR A 449 1.86 9.27 -31.41
CA TYR A 449 1.43 8.89 -30.07
C TYR A 449 2.33 7.80 -29.46
N LEU A 450 3.15 8.19 -28.49
CA LEU A 450 3.99 7.29 -27.71
C LEU A 450 3.33 6.94 -26.37
N TYR A 451 3.32 5.63 -26.05
CA TYR A 451 2.73 5.06 -24.85
C TYR A 451 3.78 4.28 -24.06
N TYR A 452 3.96 4.62 -22.79
CA TYR A 452 4.80 3.86 -21.88
C TYR A 452 4.06 3.53 -20.59
N SER A 453 3.73 2.25 -20.40
CA SER A 453 3.37 1.78 -19.08
C SER A 453 4.65 1.58 -18.27
N MET A 454 4.81 2.38 -17.20
CA MET A 454 5.76 2.10 -16.10
C MET A 454 5.41 0.80 -15.35
N ILE A 455 4.37 0.12 -15.82
CA ILE A 455 3.57 -0.88 -15.15
C ILE A 455 3.31 -2.02 -16.17
N ARG A 456 4.36 -2.80 -16.51
CA ARG A 456 4.20 -4.17 -17.10
C ARG A 456 4.48 -5.26 -16.09
N THR A 457 3.42 -6.02 -15.86
CA THR A 457 3.40 -7.38 -15.32
C THR A 457 2.65 -8.19 -16.38
N LEU A 458 3.01 -9.45 -16.54
CA LEU A 458 2.97 -10.34 -17.70
C LEU A 458 2.09 -11.63 -17.53
N SER A 459 0.92 -11.69 -18.13
CA SER A 459 -0.21 -12.57 -17.74
C SER A 459 -0.05 -14.13 -17.67
N ALA A 460 0.08 -14.80 -16.50
CA ALA A 460 -0.57 -16.13 -16.16
C ALA A 460 -0.68 -16.58 -14.64
N ASN A 461 -1.84 -16.32 -14.00
CA ASN A 461 -2.63 -16.92 -12.86
C ASN A 461 -2.15 -17.71 -11.58
N THR A 462 -2.76 -17.73 -10.33
CA THR A 462 -3.57 -16.81 -9.40
C THR A 462 -3.60 -17.04 -7.75
N MET A 463 -4.47 -17.64 -6.81
CA MET A 463 -5.18 -17.40 -5.38
C MET A 463 -4.78 -17.21 -3.82
N ASP A 464 -4.44 -16.04 -3.23
CA ASP A 464 -3.66 -15.79 -1.97
C ASP A 464 -4.14 -16.19 -0.54
N ASP A 465 -3.47 -15.66 0.51
CA ASP A 465 -3.79 -15.60 1.96
C ASP A 465 -3.94 -16.92 2.76
N ASN A 466 -3.84 -16.98 4.11
CA ASN A 466 -3.71 -15.94 5.17
C ASN A 466 -2.94 -16.36 6.48
N TYR A 467 -3.00 -15.52 7.55
CA TYR A 467 -3.05 -15.77 9.04
C TYR A 467 -1.97 -16.60 9.83
N HIS A 468 -1.63 -16.41 11.13
CA HIS A 468 -1.55 -15.32 12.14
C HIS A 468 -1.30 -15.97 13.55
N CYS A 469 -0.87 -15.36 14.68
CA CYS A 469 -0.20 -14.06 14.99
C CYS A 469 -0.04 -13.81 16.54
N ARG A 470 1.16 -13.69 17.15
CA ARG A 470 1.41 -13.25 18.57
C ARG A 470 2.82 -12.64 18.91
N PRO A 471 3.05 -12.05 20.12
CA PRO A 471 4.14 -11.08 20.40
C PRO A 471 5.13 -11.40 21.56
N CYS A 472 6.29 -10.69 21.60
CA CYS A 472 7.17 -10.57 22.79
C CYS A 472 7.83 -9.17 22.90
N GLN A 473 8.35 -8.82 24.08
CA GLN A 473 8.88 -7.50 24.48
C GLN A 473 10.32 -7.21 23.99
N PHE A 474 10.66 -5.94 23.69
CA PHE A 474 12.05 -5.44 23.70
C PHE A 474 12.12 -3.95 24.15
N ARG A 475 13.34 -3.47 24.46
CA ARG A 475 13.59 -2.30 25.32
C ARG A 475 13.27 -0.94 24.70
N SER A 476 12.84 0.00 25.54
CA SER A 476 12.54 1.38 25.19
C SER A 476 13.77 2.22 24.89
N LEU A 477 13.65 3.14 23.93
CA LEU A 477 14.61 4.23 23.72
C LEU A 477 14.14 5.47 24.49
N ASN A 478 15.01 6.03 25.33
CA ASN A 478 14.63 6.99 26.35
C ASN A 478 14.53 8.42 25.77
N TRP A 479 13.32 8.82 25.37
CA TRP A 479 13.03 10.10 24.68
C TRP A 479 13.42 11.37 25.45
N ASN A 480 13.73 11.28 26.75
CA ASN A 480 13.92 12.44 27.64
C ASN A 480 15.28 13.16 27.54
N LYS A 481 16.27 12.68 26.76
CA LYS A 481 17.58 13.38 26.59
C LYS A 481 17.55 14.57 25.61
N ALA A 482 16.56 15.45 25.75
CA ALA A 482 16.43 16.67 24.95
C ALA A 482 17.42 17.80 25.33
N LYS A 483 17.93 17.80 26.57
CA LYS A 483 18.78 18.90 27.09
C LYS A 483 20.23 18.90 26.58
N THR A 484 20.75 17.77 26.11
CA THR A 484 22.16 17.62 25.67
C THR A 484 22.34 17.48 24.15
N LEU A 485 21.30 17.78 23.36
CA LEU A 485 21.30 17.66 21.90
C LEU A 485 21.17 19.02 21.21
N SER A 486 21.89 19.17 20.08
CA SER A 486 22.09 20.43 19.37
C SER A 486 20.81 20.93 18.68
N PRO A 487 20.74 22.23 18.30
CA PRO A 487 19.59 22.78 17.57
C PRO A 487 19.26 22.04 16.27
N TYR A 488 20.27 21.46 15.61
CA TYR A 488 20.10 20.67 14.39
C TYR A 488 19.40 19.34 14.67
N GLN A 489 19.78 18.65 15.75
CA GLN A 489 19.17 17.38 16.17
C GLN A 489 17.71 17.55 16.61
N ARG A 490 17.35 18.71 17.16
CA ARG A 490 15.97 19.04 17.56
C ARG A 490 15.00 19.21 16.38
N LYS A 491 15.48 19.51 15.16
CA LYS A 491 14.63 19.68 13.96
C LYS A 491 14.13 18.36 13.35
N ASN A 492 14.72 17.21 13.70
CA ASN A 492 14.41 15.91 13.09
C ASN A 492 13.47 15.02 13.94
N ILE A 493 12.73 15.59 14.90
CA ILE A 493 11.71 14.84 15.65
C ILE A 493 10.44 14.77 14.80
N TYR A 494 10.23 13.64 14.13
CA TYR A 494 9.07 13.40 13.27
C TYR A 494 7.75 13.51 14.04
N ARG A 495 6.77 14.20 13.44
CA ARG A 495 5.42 14.37 13.98
C ARG A 495 4.46 13.60 13.07
N PRO A 496 3.62 12.68 13.58
CA PRO A 496 2.64 11.99 12.77
C PRO A 496 1.71 12.97 12.03
N PRO A 497 1.23 12.66 10.82
CA PRO A 497 0.21 13.47 10.17
C PRO A 497 -1.10 13.47 10.96
N PHE A 498 -1.87 14.52 10.72
CA PHE A 498 -3.03 14.91 11.51
C PHE A 498 -2.74 15.15 13.00
N ALA A 499 -1.49 15.24 13.49
CA ALA A 499 -1.23 15.35 14.94
C ALA A 499 -1.34 16.78 15.49
N ALA A 500 -2.29 16.98 16.41
CA ALA A 500 -2.40 18.18 17.23
C ALA A 500 -1.32 18.26 18.33
N THR A 501 -0.79 17.12 18.81
CA THR A 501 0.34 17.06 19.77
C THR A 501 1.64 16.53 19.13
N LYS A 502 2.69 16.38 19.94
CA LYS A 502 3.77 15.41 19.67
C LYS A 502 3.28 13.99 20.01
N VAL A 503 4.08 12.97 19.69
CA VAL A 503 3.87 11.62 20.24
C VAL A 503 4.08 11.67 21.75
N LEU A 504 3.15 11.06 22.47
CA LEU A 504 3.12 10.91 23.93
C LEU A 504 3.31 9.43 24.27
N LEU A 505 3.82 9.16 25.46
CA LEU A 505 3.94 7.83 26.02
C LEU A 505 2.98 7.74 27.21
N GLY A 506 1.85 7.06 27.02
CA GLY A 506 0.89 6.76 28.08
C GLY A 506 1.16 5.39 28.69
N THR A 507 0.74 5.20 29.93
CA THR A 507 0.66 3.89 30.58
C THR A 507 -0.78 3.40 30.53
N VAL A 508 -1.01 2.13 30.18
CA VAL A 508 -2.34 1.53 30.32
C VAL A 508 -2.73 1.48 31.79
N THR A 509 -3.70 2.31 32.18
CA THR A 509 -4.27 2.38 33.53
C THR A 509 -5.48 1.46 33.69
N SER A 510 -6.21 1.20 32.61
CA SER A 510 -7.32 0.23 32.58
C SER A 510 -7.41 -0.45 31.21
N THR A 511 -7.77 -1.73 31.22
CA THR A 511 -8.21 -2.51 30.05
C THR A 511 -9.35 -3.42 30.51
N VAL A 512 -10.56 -3.19 30.01
CA VAL A 512 -11.75 -4.00 30.32
C VAL A 512 -12.27 -4.62 29.03
N LYS A 513 -12.59 -5.92 29.04
CA LYS A 513 -13.30 -6.57 27.93
C LYS A 513 -14.80 -6.37 28.15
N LEU A 514 -15.45 -5.60 27.27
CA LEU A 514 -16.88 -5.26 27.40
C LEU A 514 -17.81 -6.37 26.88
N CYS A 515 -17.39 -7.13 25.86
CA CYS A 515 -18.16 -8.26 25.34
C CYS A 515 -17.29 -9.30 24.62
N GLU A 516 -17.77 -10.54 24.57
CA GLU A 516 -17.14 -11.69 23.91
C GLU A 516 -18.18 -12.78 23.60
N GLY A 517 -17.93 -13.62 22.59
CA GLY A 517 -18.81 -14.70 22.16
C GLY A 517 -18.69 -14.96 20.66
N GLU A 518 -19.12 -16.12 20.17
CA GLU A 518 -18.92 -16.53 18.77
C GLU A 518 -19.64 -15.60 17.77
N ASP A 519 -20.87 -15.19 18.10
CA ASP A 519 -21.69 -14.28 17.29
C ASP A 519 -21.49 -12.78 17.60
N VAL A 520 -20.45 -12.38 18.34
CA VAL A 520 -20.14 -10.97 18.61
C VAL A 520 -18.66 -10.64 18.35
N LYS A 521 -18.38 -9.45 17.81
CA LYS A 521 -17.00 -8.95 17.77
C LYS A 521 -16.59 -8.61 19.21
N THR A 522 -15.52 -9.20 19.72
CA THR A 522 -14.99 -8.88 21.05
C THR A 522 -14.67 -7.39 21.16
N VAL A 523 -15.16 -6.68 22.17
CA VAL A 523 -14.86 -5.25 22.38
C VAL A 523 -14.09 -5.04 23.68
N TYR A 524 -13.15 -4.10 23.64
CA TYR A 524 -12.33 -3.67 24.77
C TYR A 524 -12.48 -2.16 24.97
N ASP A 525 -12.55 -1.74 26.23
CA ASP A 525 -12.39 -0.36 26.71
C ASP A 525 -10.97 -0.22 27.29
N VAL A 526 -10.22 0.80 26.87
CA VAL A 526 -8.84 1.03 27.29
C VAL A 526 -8.64 2.47 27.73
N GLN A 527 -7.96 2.64 28.86
CA GLN A 527 -7.52 3.93 29.37
C GLN A 527 -5.99 4.04 29.38
N LEU A 528 -5.50 5.17 28.88
CA LEU A 528 -4.10 5.60 28.95
C LEU A 528 -4.00 6.79 29.91
N GLY A 529 -3.13 6.69 30.92
CA GLY A 529 -2.81 7.78 31.83
C GLY A 529 -1.29 8.01 31.94
N ASN A 530 -0.87 8.77 32.94
CA ASN A 530 0.54 8.97 33.32
C ASN A 530 1.45 9.53 32.20
N PHE A 531 0.89 10.26 31.23
CA PHE A 531 1.63 10.94 30.18
C PHE A 531 1.86 12.42 30.51
N GLN A 532 2.88 13.03 29.89
CA GLN A 532 3.22 14.44 30.12
C GLN A 532 2.08 15.37 29.67
N HIS A 533 1.70 16.31 30.53
CA HIS A 533 0.72 17.35 30.20
C HIS A 533 1.22 18.20 29.02
N THR A 534 0.39 18.36 27.99
CA THR A 534 0.80 18.97 26.71
C THR A 534 0.34 20.41 26.53
N GLY A 535 -0.64 20.86 27.31
CA GLY A 535 -1.37 22.12 27.06
C GLY A 535 -2.33 22.04 25.87
N HIS A 536 -2.56 20.86 25.29
CA HIS A 536 -3.56 20.65 24.24
C HIS A 536 -4.87 20.13 24.85
N ARG A 537 -5.89 20.99 24.85
CA ARG A 537 -7.29 20.62 25.12
C ARG A 537 -7.87 19.90 23.92
N HIS A 538 -8.26 18.63 24.12
CA HIS A 538 -9.08 17.89 23.17
C HIS A 538 -10.57 18.16 23.40
N TRP A 539 -11.37 17.91 22.38
CA TRP A 539 -12.82 18.09 22.39
C TRP A 539 -13.54 16.74 22.23
N PRO A 540 -14.78 16.62 22.73
CA PRO A 540 -15.65 15.52 22.33
C PRO A 540 -15.75 15.44 20.80
N GLY A 541 -15.55 14.23 20.26
CA GLY A 541 -15.43 14.00 18.81
C GLY A 541 -14.00 14.08 18.25
N ASP A 542 -13.00 14.50 19.03
CA ASP A 542 -11.59 14.32 18.65
C ASP A 542 -11.22 12.83 18.69
N THR A 543 -10.11 12.50 18.00
CA THR A 543 -9.58 11.13 17.89
C THR A 543 -8.13 11.08 18.38
N VAL A 544 -7.71 9.99 19.02
CA VAL A 544 -6.29 9.69 19.24
C VAL A 544 -5.76 8.74 18.17
N GLY A 545 -4.58 9.05 17.62
CA GLY A 545 -3.81 8.13 16.81
C GLY A 545 -2.96 7.23 17.70
N ILE A 546 -3.38 5.98 17.91
CA ILE A 546 -2.59 4.98 18.62
C ILE A 546 -1.49 4.50 17.68
N LEU A 547 -0.21 4.71 18.04
CA LEU A 547 0.90 4.11 17.32
C LEU A 547 0.82 2.60 17.55
N THR A 548 0.83 1.88 16.44
CA THR A 548 0.63 0.44 16.41
C THR A 548 1.95 -0.26 16.10
N TYR A 549 1.97 -1.57 16.30
CA TYR A 549 3.12 -2.41 15.98
C TYR A 549 2.67 -3.63 15.19
N ASN A 550 3.41 -3.96 14.14
CA ASN A 550 3.22 -5.27 13.52
C ASN A 550 3.71 -6.36 14.47
N LEU A 551 3.08 -7.51 14.32
CA LEU A 551 3.04 -8.50 15.39
C LEU A 551 4.29 -9.37 15.32
N ARG A 552 4.80 -9.85 16.47
CA ARG A 552 6.19 -10.32 16.53
C ARG A 552 6.43 -11.49 15.59
N GLU A 553 5.53 -12.46 15.48
CA GLU A 553 5.72 -13.56 14.52
C GLU A 553 5.44 -13.17 13.06
N ASP A 554 4.78 -12.04 12.79
CA ASP A 554 4.64 -11.47 11.44
C ASP A 554 5.92 -10.72 11.03
N VAL A 555 6.51 -9.96 11.95
CA VAL A 555 7.81 -9.30 11.82
C VAL A 555 8.94 -10.31 11.81
N GLN A 556 8.87 -11.32 12.68
CA GLN A 556 9.81 -12.42 12.74
C GLN A 556 9.63 -13.27 11.51
N TYR A 557 8.42 -13.60 11.06
CA TYR A 557 8.24 -14.19 9.74
C TYR A 557 8.72 -13.25 8.60
N LEU A 558 8.76 -11.93 8.78
CA LEU A 558 9.36 -11.06 7.78
C LEU A 558 10.90 -11.06 7.84
N LEU A 559 11.50 -11.31 9.01
CA LEU A 559 12.95 -11.39 9.33
C LEU A 559 13.58 -12.78 9.08
N ASP A 560 12.81 -13.81 9.43
CA ASP A 560 12.77 -15.22 9.02
C ASP A 560 11.95 -15.37 7.72
N HIS A 561 11.80 -14.26 7.00
CA HIS A 561 11.85 -14.32 5.56
C HIS A 561 13.02 -13.48 4.99
N LEU A 562 13.98 -12.99 5.81
CA LEU A 562 14.99 -11.97 5.47
C LEU A 562 16.47 -12.24 5.73
N GLY A 563 16.85 -13.37 6.30
CA GLY A 563 18.22 -13.77 6.65
C GLY A 563 18.86 -12.80 7.61
N PHE A 564 17.99 -12.11 8.32
CA PHE A 564 18.29 -11.15 9.35
C PHE A 564 17.75 -11.66 10.69
N GLY A 565 16.74 -12.55 10.67
CA GLY A 565 16.49 -13.54 11.72
C GLY A 565 17.15 -14.88 11.38
N ASN A 566 17.80 -15.48 12.38
CA ASN A 566 18.41 -16.80 12.37
C ASN A 566 18.52 -17.24 13.86
N ASN A 567 18.59 -18.54 14.16
CA ASN A 567 18.34 -19.06 15.51
C ASN A 567 19.45 -18.76 16.54
N ASP A 568 20.65 -18.38 16.11
CA ASP A 568 21.75 -18.02 17.01
C ASP A 568 21.79 -16.50 17.25
N ALA A 569 21.59 -16.10 18.51
CA ALA A 569 21.44 -14.70 18.92
C ALA A 569 22.69 -13.83 18.68
N ALA A 570 23.87 -14.45 18.52
CA ALA A 570 25.11 -13.74 18.20
C ALA A 570 25.25 -13.34 16.72
N ALA A 571 24.48 -13.98 15.81
CA ALA A 571 24.62 -13.81 14.36
C ALA A 571 23.45 -13.05 13.69
N SER A 572 22.34 -12.83 14.40
CA SER A 572 21.12 -12.17 13.89
C SER A 572 21.35 -10.70 13.51
N THR A 573 21.60 -10.43 12.22
CA THR A 573 21.88 -9.06 11.76
C THR A 573 20.64 -8.17 11.60
N ALA A 574 19.45 -8.60 12.05
CA ALA A 574 18.29 -7.73 12.21
C ALA A 574 18.57 -6.53 13.14
N ASP A 575 19.29 -6.77 14.24
CA ASP A 575 19.27 -5.93 15.45
C ASP A 575 20.52 -5.04 15.68
N ASN A 576 21.46 -5.01 14.74
CA ASN A 576 22.61 -4.06 14.67
C ASN A 576 22.13 -2.62 14.26
N GLY A 577 22.89 -1.75 13.54
CA GLY A 577 22.41 -0.42 13.05
C GLY A 577 22.56 -0.13 11.53
N TRP A 578 21.48 0.05 10.74
CA TRP A 578 21.53 0.28 9.26
C TRP A 578 21.18 1.79 8.94
N ARG A 579 21.95 2.58 8.12
CA ARG A 579 21.89 4.12 7.95
C ARG A 579 22.28 4.79 6.58
N VAL A 580 21.39 5.29 5.69
CA VAL A 580 21.57 6.06 4.40
C VAL A 580 20.30 6.87 4.08
N GLU A 581 20.13 7.62 2.97
CA GLU A 581 20.97 8.06 1.81
C GLU A 581 21.09 7.23 0.48
N VAL A 582 19.94 7.01 -0.18
CA VAL A 582 19.56 6.78 -1.62
C VAL A 582 19.85 5.53 -2.48
N ASP A 583 20.46 5.61 -3.67
CA ASP A 583 20.28 4.74 -4.85
C ASP A 583 20.99 5.42 -6.03
N LYS A 584 22.33 5.48 -6.12
CA LYS A 584 23.02 6.07 -7.30
C LYS A 584 23.10 5.16 -8.50
N GLY A 585 22.02 4.43 -8.76
CA GLY A 585 21.74 3.83 -10.05
C GLY A 585 20.29 3.35 -10.21
N THR A 586 19.29 3.94 -9.52
CA THR A 586 17.89 3.50 -9.67
C THR A 586 17.18 4.02 -10.93
N THR A 587 15.85 4.09 -11.00
CA THR A 587 15.20 5.13 -11.83
C THR A 587 14.12 6.01 -11.11
N LYS A 588 14.47 6.93 -10.14
CA LYS A 588 13.74 8.05 -9.45
C LYS A 588 14.51 9.44 -9.39
N LYS A 589 14.05 10.70 -9.11
CA LYS A 589 14.72 12.07 -9.41
C LYS A 589 15.55 12.97 -8.38
N ALA A 590 16.48 12.50 -7.52
CA ALA A 590 16.97 12.80 -6.11
C ALA A 590 16.14 12.36 -4.83
N ALA A 591 16.22 11.19 -4.15
CA ALA A 591 15.13 10.59 -3.27
C ALA A 591 15.10 10.93 -1.78
N LYS A 592 14.04 10.85 -0.95
CA LYS A 592 14.24 10.67 0.50
C LYS A 592 13.88 9.24 0.90
N VAL A 593 14.54 8.73 1.93
CA VAL A 593 13.90 8.03 3.07
C VAL A 593 12.43 8.46 3.19
N PRO A 594 11.45 7.61 3.53
CA PRO A 594 10.16 8.12 3.99
C PRO A 594 10.44 8.80 5.34
N PRO A 595 10.21 10.12 5.55
CA PRO A 595 10.37 10.72 6.87
C PRO A 595 9.72 9.96 8.04
N PHE A 596 8.73 9.09 7.81
CA PHE A 596 8.22 8.15 8.82
C PHE A 596 9.20 7.05 9.28
N VAL A 597 10.37 6.90 8.65
CA VAL A 597 11.42 5.95 9.03
C VAL A 597 12.69 6.67 9.48
N PRO A 598 13.33 6.25 10.59
CA PRO A 598 14.62 6.79 10.97
C PRO A 598 15.73 6.47 9.96
N THR A 599 16.57 7.46 9.66
CA THR A 599 17.83 7.31 8.91
C THR A 599 18.87 6.42 9.64
N THR A 600 18.52 5.76 10.74
CA THR A 600 19.32 4.69 11.39
C THR A 600 18.39 3.79 12.19
N VAL A 601 18.21 2.52 11.79
CA VAL A 601 17.24 1.62 12.45
C VAL A 601 17.61 0.13 12.29
N THR A 602 17.09 -0.71 13.20
CA THR A 602 17.09 -2.19 13.09
C THR A 602 15.97 -2.66 12.19
N LEU A 603 16.12 -3.76 11.46
CA LEU A 603 15.05 -4.28 10.61
C LEU A 603 13.84 -4.75 11.41
N ARG A 604 14.10 -5.32 12.59
CA ARG A 604 13.05 -5.66 13.55
C ARG A 604 12.19 -4.46 13.90
N ARG A 605 12.80 -3.34 14.29
CA ARG A 605 12.10 -2.07 14.56
C ARG A 605 11.50 -1.42 13.32
N LEU A 606 12.15 -1.56 12.17
CA LEU A 606 11.67 -1.05 10.88
C LEU A 606 10.32 -1.69 10.54
N PHE A 607 10.22 -3.01 10.65
CA PHE A 607 9.00 -3.74 10.30
C PHE A 607 8.01 -3.80 11.46
N ALA A 608 8.47 -3.75 12.71
CA ALA A 608 7.58 -3.64 13.85
C ALA A 608 6.91 -2.27 13.92
N GLU A 609 7.64 -1.16 13.73
CA GLU A 609 7.15 0.19 14.06
C GLU A 609 6.83 1.08 12.85
N CYS A 610 7.43 0.86 11.68
CA CYS A 610 7.46 1.90 10.64
C CYS A 610 6.58 1.62 9.41
N LEU A 611 6.21 0.36 9.11
CA LEU A 611 5.57 -0.06 7.84
C LEU A 611 4.29 -0.88 8.03
N ASP A 612 3.25 -0.75 7.21
CA ASP A 612 2.06 -1.62 7.33
C ASP A 612 2.34 -3.00 6.71
N ILE A 613 2.90 -3.93 7.48
CA ILE A 613 3.31 -5.24 6.97
C ILE A 613 2.09 -6.17 6.76
N ARG A 614 0.91 -5.66 6.35
CA ARG A 614 -0.31 -6.45 6.04
C ARG A 614 -1.28 -5.93 4.97
N ALA A 615 -1.40 -4.64 4.64
CA ALA A 615 -2.54 -4.12 3.86
C ALA A 615 -2.68 -4.56 2.36
N ILE A 616 -3.72 -4.10 1.65
CA ILE A 616 -4.35 -4.83 0.50
C ILE A 616 -3.87 -4.41 -0.93
N PRO A 617 -2.95 -5.15 -1.55
CA PRO A 617 -1.83 -4.64 -2.32
C PRO A 617 -1.93 -4.32 -3.82
N LYS A 618 -1.25 -3.24 -4.20
CA LYS A 618 -1.40 -2.57 -5.49
C LYS A 618 -0.88 -3.34 -6.69
N LYS A 619 -1.36 -2.90 -7.84
CA LYS A 619 -0.97 -3.39 -9.15
C LYS A 619 0.51 -3.13 -9.46
N ALA A 620 1.21 -2.18 -8.82
CA ALA A 620 2.67 -2.05 -8.98
C ALA A 620 3.49 -2.95 -8.02
N PHE A 621 2.85 -3.60 -7.06
CA PHE A 621 3.53 -4.24 -5.93
C PHE A 621 4.21 -5.50 -6.41
N LEU A 622 3.36 -6.45 -6.77
CA LEU A 622 3.46 -7.49 -7.77
C LEU A 622 4.40 -7.27 -8.93
N ARG A 623 4.73 -6.04 -9.29
CA ARG A 623 5.62 -5.72 -10.39
C ARG A 623 7.02 -5.42 -9.91
N ALA A 624 7.14 -4.54 -8.92
CA ALA A 624 8.34 -4.45 -8.13
C ALA A 624 8.69 -5.81 -7.50
N LEU A 625 7.72 -6.68 -7.21
CA LEU A 625 7.91 -8.11 -6.98
C LEU A 625 8.40 -8.77 -8.29
N ALA A 626 7.45 -8.97 -9.24
CA ALA A 626 7.49 -9.83 -10.42
C ALA A 626 8.84 -10.13 -11.01
N SER A 627 9.68 -9.14 -11.25
CA SER A 627 10.89 -9.40 -12.02
C SER A 627 12.02 -9.92 -11.13
N TYR A 628 12.14 -9.51 -9.87
CA TYR A 628 12.98 -10.23 -8.90
C TYR A 628 12.20 -11.46 -8.39
N THR A 629 11.00 -11.72 -8.88
CA THR A 629 10.44 -13.08 -8.94
C THR A 629 11.21 -13.69 -10.13
N ALA A 630 12.09 -14.62 -9.82
CA ALA A 630 12.90 -15.39 -10.72
C ALA A 630 12.15 -16.36 -11.71
N ASP A 631 11.69 -17.58 -11.39
CA ASP A 631 10.85 -18.46 -12.23
C ASP A 631 9.74 -17.72 -12.95
N ALA A 632 9.41 -18.19 -14.15
CA ALA A 632 8.47 -17.65 -15.12
C ALA A 632 7.11 -18.39 -15.15
N SER A 633 6.67 -18.96 -14.04
CA SER A 633 5.32 -19.46 -13.71
C SER A 633 4.59 -18.55 -12.73
N GLU A 634 5.29 -17.51 -12.31
CA GLU A 634 5.59 -17.35 -10.90
C GLU A 634 5.78 -15.86 -10.62
N ARG A 635 6.91 -15.31 -11.07
CA ARG A 635 6.96 -14.05 -11.82
C ARG A 635 5.72 -13.93 -12.66
N ARG A 636 5.59 -14.78 -13.69
CA ARG A 636 4.48 -14.87 -14.66
C ARG A 636 3.09 -14.87 -14.00
N PHE A 637 3.01 -15.32 -12.78
CA PHE A 637 1.79 -15.25 -12.00
C PHE A 637 1.57 -13.86 -11.35
N LEU A 638 2.47 -13.32 -10.51
CA LEU A 638 2.43 -11.92 -10.04
C LEU A 638 2.28 -10.94 -11.21
N GLU A 639 2.72 -11.42 -12.35
CA GLU A 639 2.62 -10.86 -13.65
C GLU A 639 1.18 -10.86 -14.27
N ILE A 640 0.27 -11.84 -14.13
CA ILE A 640 -1.16 -11.61 -14.51
C ILE A 640 -1.86 -10.62 -13.62
N LEU A 641 -1.48 -10.66 -12.35
CA LEU A 641 -2.12 -9.92 -11.29
C LEU A 641 -1.96 -8.41 -11.44
N CYS A 642 -1.21 -7.97 -12.44
CA CYS A 642 -1.22 -6.60 -12.90
C CYS A 642 -0.89 -6.41 -14.39
N SER A 643 -1.06 -7.43 -15.22
CA SER A 643 -1.31 -7.25 -16.65
C SER A 643 -2.73 -6.70 -16.86
N LYS A 644 -3.00 -6.04 -18.00
CA LYS A 644 -4.33 -5.49 -18.32
C LYS A 644 -5.40 -6.59 -18.34
N GLU A 645 -5.05 -7.70 -18.98
CA GLU A 645 -5.94 -8.82 -19.28
C GLU A 645 -6.40 -9.50 -17.98
N GLY A 646 -5.49 -9.67 -17.02
CA GLY A 646 -5.79 -10.28 -15.71
C GLY A 646 -6.63 -9.44 -14.74
N THR A 647 -7.40 -8.45 -15.19
CA THR A 647 -8.05 -7.50 -14.27
C THR A 647 -9.22 -8.14 -13.50
N ALA A 648 -10.05 -8.93 -14.19
CA ALA A 648 -11.14 -9.70 -13.57
C ALA A 648 -10.62 -10.76 -12.60
N GLU A 649 -9.43 -11.28 -12.87
CA GLU A 649 -8.59 -11.98 -11.92
C GLU A 649 -8.37 -11.03 -10.73
N TYR A 650 -7.49 -10.01 -10.78
CA TYR A 650 -7.07 -9.20 -9.59
C TYR A 650 -8.22 -8.65 -8.71
N GLU A 651 -9.39 -8.41 -9.28
CA GLU A 651 -10.58 -7.94 -8.56
C GLU A 651 -11.36 -9.02 -7.81
N ASN A 652 -11.53 -10.23 -8.37
CA ASN A 652 -11.90 -11.41 -7.58
C ASN A 652 -10.87 -11.71 -6.48
N ILE A 653 -9.72 -11.08 -6.57
CA ILE A 653 -8.50 -11.63 -6.07
C ILE A 653 -8.07 -10.94 -4.77
N ILE A 654 -7.31 -9.84 -4.89
CA ILE A 654 -6.72 -9.12 -3.78
C ILE A 654 -7.81 -8.37 -3.04
N LEU A 655 -8.72 -7.81 -3.82
CA LEU A 655 -9.74 -6.91 -3.34
C LEU A 655 -10.90 -7.67 -2.69
N LYS A 656 -11.48 -8.68 -3.36
CA LYS A 656 -12.63 -9.46 -2.86
C LYS A 656 -12.39 -10.12 -1.50
N HIS A 657 -11.16 -10.52 -1.22
CA HIS A 657 -10.83 -11.31 -0.04
C HIS A 657 -9.79 -10.66 0.90
N GLY A 658 -9.47 -9.38 0.70
CA GLY A 658 -8.66 -8.57 1.63
C GLY A 658 -7.19 -8.97 1.73
N LYS A 659 -6.63 -9.47 0.62
CA LYS A 659 -5.41 -10.27 0.61
C LYS A 659 -4.16 -9.43 0.87
N GLY A 660 -3.23 -9.85 1.71
CA GLY A 660 -2.35 -8.92 2.45
C GLY A 660 -0.86 -8.82 2.02
N LEU A 661 -0.02 -8.24 2.88
CA LEU A 661 1.44 -8.40 2.76
C LEU A 661 1.79 -9.83 3.00
N LEU A 662 1.75 -10.24 4.26
CA LEU A 662 2.38 -11.50 4.64
C LEU A 662 1.56 -12.62 4.05
N SER A 663 0.27 -12.34 3.98
CA SER A 663 -0.76 -13.08 3.31
C SER A 663 -0.64 -13.09 1.77
N LEU A 664 0.08 -12.18 1.10
CA LEU A 664 0.85 -12.55 -0.09
C LEU A 664 2.08 -13.33 0.34
N LEU A 665 3.11 -12.71 0.89
CA LEU A 665 4.48 -13.20 1.12
C LEU A 665 4.73 -14.64 1.51
N LYS A 666 3.89 -15.30 2.29
CA LYS A 666 4.15 -16.74 2.45
C LYS A 666 3.90 -17.43 1.12
N LEU A 667 2.97 -16.94 0.31
CA LEU A 667 2.20 -17.81 -0.52
C LEU A 667 3.02 -18.58 -1.51
N VAL A 668 4.07 -18.22 -2.26
CA VAL A 668 5.02 -17.11 -2.51
C VAL A 668 6.41 -16.98 -1.79
N PRO A 669 7.39 -17.89 -2.00
CA PRO A 669 8.77 -17.80 -1.44
C PRO A 669 10.08 -17.10 -1.99
N SER A 670 10.37 -16.74 -3.26
CA SER A 670 11.68 -16.15 -3.70
C SER A 670 11.85 -15.24 -4.91
N CYS A 671 10.85 -14.43 -5.16
CA CYS A 671 11.10 -13.04 -4.97
C CYS A 671 11.17 -12.88 -3.46
N LEU A 672 12.30 -13.13 -2.83
CA LEU A 672 12.42 -12.68 -1.45
C LEU A 672 12.79 -11.20 -1.66
N PRO A 673 12.01 -10.16 -1.41
CA PRO A 673 12.45 -8.78 -1.54
C PRO A 673 13.74 -8.55 -0.78
N PRO A 674 14.82 -7.92 -1.20
CA PRO A 674 15.90 -7.74 -0.20
C PRO A 674 15.40 -6.95 1.06
N ALA A 675 16.06 -6.86 2.22
CA ALA A 675 15.83 -5.64 3.05
C ALA A 675 16.90 -4.62 2.68
N SER A 676 17.49 -4.75 1.49
CA SER A 676 16.90 -4.17 0.27
C SER A 676 15.35 -3.86 0.34
N LEU A 677 14.37 -4.33 -0.51
CA LEU A 677 12.90 -3.98 -0.38
C LEU A 677 11.95 -4.54 0.71
N LEU A 678 11.38 -3.62 1.48
CA LEU A 678 10.08 -3.71 2.16
C LEU A 678 9.38 -2.34 2.17
N VAL A 679 10.09 -1.35 2.71
CA VAL A 679 9.60 0.02 2.97
C VAL A 679 9.15 0.75 1.68
N GLU A 680 9.93 0.82 0.60
CA GLU A 680 9.71 1.71 -0.57
C GLU A 680 8.52 1.34 -1.46
N HIS A 681 7.78 0.34 -1.04
CA HIS A 681 6.42 0.16 -1.48
C HIS A 681 5.45 -0.14 -0.34
N LEU A 682 5.87 -0.50 0.88
CA LEU A 682 4.97 -0.47 2.04
C LEU A 682 4.48 0.97 2.30
N PRO A 683 3.20 1.20 2.65
CA PRO A 683 2.87 2.43 3.35
C PRO A 683 3.55 2.42 4.73
N ARG A 684 3.58 3.60 5.33
CA ARG A 684 3.76 3.76 6.77
C ARG A 684 2.89 2.77 7.55
N LEU A 685 3.41 2.24 8.65
CA LEU A 685 2.58 1.58 9.66
C LEU A 685 1.65 2.63 10.26
N MET A 686 0.39 2.57 9.87
CA MET A 686 -0.54 3.64 10.17
C MET A 686 -0.99 3.61 11.63
N PRO A 687 -0.73 4.69 12.41
CA PRO A 687 -1.39 4.84 13.71
C PRO A 687 -2.91 4.83 13.50
N ARG A 688 -3.61 3.92 14.17
CA ARG A 688 -5.07 3.79 13.98
C ARG A 688 -5.77 4.88 14.79
N PRO A 689 -6.67 5.68 14.19
CA PRO A 689 -7.51 6.58 14.96
C PRO A 689 -8.53 5.77 15.78
N TYR A 690 -8.76 6.21 17.02
CA TYR A 690 -9.90 5.83 17.83
C TYR A 690 -10.52 7.12 18.39
N SER A 691 -11.84 7.25 18.31
CA SER A 691 -12.57 8.42 18.80
C SER A 691 -12.53 8.42 20.34
N ILE A 692 -12.20 9.57 20.93
CA ILE A 692 -11.95 9.68 22.37
C ILE A 692 -13.27 9.54 23.12
N ALA A 693 -13.27 8.73 24.19
CA ALA A 693 -14.44 8.35 24.97
C ALA A 693 -14.50 9.00 26.37
N ASN A 694 -13.78 10.11 26.56
CA ASN A 694 -13.83 10.95 27.76
C ASN A 694 -13.59 12.44 27.40
N ALA A 695 -14.16 13.34 28.18
CA ALA A 695 -13.93 14.78 28.05
C ALA A 695 -12.51 15.18 28.50
N TYR A 696 -12.04 16.33 28.02
CA TYR A 696 -10.83 16.96 28.56
C TYR A 696 -11.13 17.62 29.91
N ARG A 697 -10.15 17.59 30.82
CA ARG A 697 -10.27 18.11 32.19
C ARG A 697 -9.09 18.98 32.55
N GLU A 698 -9.35 20.26 32.78
CA GLU A 698 -8.34 21.26 33.16
C GLU A 698 -7.93 21.15 34.64
N ASP A 699 -8.75 20.51 35.47
CA ASP A 699 -8.52 20.26 36.89
C ASP A 699 -7.73 18.96 37.18
N ALA A 700 -7.50 18.13 36.16
CA ALA A 700 -6.95 16.79 36.33
C ALA A 700 -5.42 16.80 36.57
N ALA A 701 -5.01 16.51 37.81
CA ALA A 701 -3.59 16.41 38.20
C ALA A 701 -2.77 15.35 37.40
N SER A 702 -3.43 14.40 36.74
CA SER A 702 -2.86 13.51 35.73
C SER A 702 -3.87 13.33 34.59
N PRO A 703 -3.53 13.64 33.33
CA PRO A 703 -4.47 13.51 32.22
C PRO A 703 -4.70 12.04 31.84
N VAL A 704 -5.92 11.71 31.40
CA VAL A 704 -6.34 10.36 31.00
C VAL A 704 -7.07 10.41 29.66
N ILE A 705 -6.85 9.40 28.82
CA ILE A 705 -7.57 9.16 27.57
C ILE A 705 -8.15 7.76 27.52
N ARG A 706 -9.45 7.68 27.32
CA ARG A 706 -10.26 6.48 27.14
C ARG A 706 -10.65 6.31 25.67
N PHE A 707 -10.68 5.08 25.18
CA PHE A 707 -11.22 4.74 23.86
C PHE A 707 -11.61 3.25 23.79
N LEU A 708 -12.56 2.92 22.92
CA LEU A 708 -13.03 1.54 22.71
C LEU A 708 -12.51 0.98 21.37
N PHE A 709 -12.26 -0.32 21.30
CA PHE A 709 -11.94 -1.01 20.05
C PHE A 709 -12.55 -2.41 19.96
N SER A 710 -12.91 -2.83 18.74
CA SER A 710 -13.34 -4.21 18.46
C SER A 710 -12.21 -5.06 17.88
N HIS A 711 -12.04 -6.27 18.37
CA HIS A 711 -11.15 -7.30 17.84
C HIS A 711 -11.94 -8.33 17.01
N ASN A 712 -11.32 -8.91 16.00
CA ASN A 712 -11.88 -10.00 15.19
C ASN A 712 -10.83 -11.12 15.10
N PRO A 713 -11.02 -12.28 15.75
CA PRO A 713 -10.02 -13.35 15.74
C PRO A 713 -9.90 -14.04 14.37
N ILE A 714 -10.95 -13.98 13.53
CA ILE A 714 -10.96 -14.59 12.20
C ILE A 714 -10.27 -13.70 11.17
N ALA A 715 -10.31 -12.38 11.31
CA ALA A 715 -9.54 -11.43 10.49
C ALA A 715 -8.90 -10.33 11.35
N PRO A 716 -7.81 -10.63 12.09
CA PRO A 716 -7.22 -9.70 13.06
C PRO A 716 -6.48 -8.51 12.40
N GLY A 717 -6.98 -7.30 12.68
CA GLY A 717 -6.31 -6.04 12.34
C GLY A 717 -5.07 -5.79 13.21
N ILE A 718 -4.06 -5.08 12.68
CA ILE A 718 -2.76 -4.90 13.36
C ILE A 718 -2.94 -4.29 14.75
N THR A 719 -3.53 -3.08 14.82
CA THR A 719 -3.67 -2.32 16.08
C THR A 719 -4.61 -2.97 17.07
N THR A 720 -5.68 -3.60 16.60
CA THR A 720 -6.63 -4.30 17.49
C THR A 720 -6.11 -5.65 17.96
N THR A 721 -5.05 -6.19 17.35
CA THR A 721 -4.30 -7.36 17.89
C THR A 721 -3.17 -6.91 18.81
N TYR A 722 -2.47 -5.80 18.49
CA TYR A 722 -1.50 -5.18 19.38
C TYR A 722 -2.15 -4.84 20.72
N LEU A 723 -3.20 -4.01 20.72
CA LEU A 723 -3.90 -3.55 21.93
C LEU A 723 -4.50 -4.70 22.75
N GLN A 724 -5.03 -5.75 22.10
CA GLN A 724 -5.51 -6.95 22.78
C GLN A 724 -4.40 -7.70 23.54
N GLY A 725 -3.14 -7.56 23.12
CA GLY A 725 -1.97 -8.11 23.81
C GLY A 725 -1.36 -7.18 24.87
N VAL A 726 -1.82 -5.93 25.01
CA VAL A 726 -1.28 -4.96 25.97
C VAL A 726 -1.90 -5.19 27.37
N ARG A 727 -1.05 -5.24 28.40
CA ARG A 727 -1.46 -5.45 29.81
C ARG A 727 -1.50 -4.13 30.58
N LEU A 728 -2.20 -4.09 31.72
CA LEU A 728 -2.09 -3.01 32.70
C LEU A 728 -0.61 -2.68 33.01
N GLY A 729 -0.30 -1.40 33.18
CA GLY A 729 1.08 -0.92 33.40
C GLY A 729 1.97 -0.89 32.15
N SER A 730 1.50 -1.37 30.99
CA SER A 730 2.30 -1.35 29.77
C SER A 730 2.35 0.05 29.13
N PRO A 731 3.47 0.42 28.48
CA PRO A 731 3.57 1.66 27.69
C PRO A 731 2.85 1.54 26.34
N VAL A 732 2.10 2.58 25.97
CA VAL A 732 1.48 2.77 24.65
C VAL A 732 1.86 4.14 24.11
N HIS A 733 2.37 4.20 22.89
CA HIS A 733 2.64 5.46 22.20
C HIS A 733 1.37 5.96 21.49
N PHE A 734 1.02 7.23 21.66
CA PHE A 734 -0.16 7.82 21.02
C PHE A 734 0.02 9.31 20.72
N TYR A 735 -0.94 9.92 20.03
CA TYR A 735 -1.03 11.37 19.86
C TYR A 735 -2.47 11.80 19.67
N PHE A 736 -2.79 13.04 20.02
CA PHE A 736 -4.09 13.64 19.70
C PHE A 736 -4.11 14.08 18.23
N ARG A 737 -5.18 13.75 17.51
CA ARG A 737 -5.38 14.22 16.14
C ARG A 737 -5.98 15.63 16.14
N GLN A 738 -5.82 16.33 15.02
CA GLN A 738 -6.51 17.58 14.73
C GLN A 738 -8.02 17.33 14.71
N SER A 739 -8.77 18.26 15.31
CA SER A 739 -10.22 18.21 15.31
C SER A 739 -10.82 18.15 13.91
N SER A 740 -11.86 17.36 13.77
CA SER A 740 -12.77 17.37 12.61
C SER A 740 -14.00 18.22 12.90
N ASP A 741 -14.79 18.46 11.87
CA ASP A 741 -16.10 19.13 11.96
C ASP A 741 -17.12 18.31 12.78
N PHE A 742 -16.80 17.06 13.15
CA PHE A 742 -17.57 16.22 14.08
C PHE A 742 -17.41 16.63 15.55
N THR A 743 -16.48 17.53 15.87
CA THR A 743 -16.32 18.01 17.25
C THR A 743 -17.58 18.68 17.80
N TYR A 744 -17.75 18.61 19.12
CA TYR A 744 -18.80 19.31 19.88
C TYR A 744 -18.14 20.19 20.95
N ARG A 745 -18.50 21.48 20.98
CA ARG A 745 -17.75 22.54 21.68
C ARG A 745 -18.61 23.31 22.68
N ASP A 746 -17.97 24.11 23.54
CA ASP A 746 -18.64 24.97 24.53
C ASP A 746 -19.75 25.83 23.89
N SER A 747 -19.48 26.38 22.69
CA SER A 747 -20.42 27.18 21.89
C SER A 747 -21.62 26.41 21.32
N GLU A 748 -21.64 25.09 21.46
CA GLU A 748 -22.67 24.18 20.94
C GLU A 748 -23.45 23.48 22.06
N LEU A 749 -23.06 23.69 23.33
CA LEU A 749 -23.80 23.23 24.50
C LEU A 749 -25.30 23.64 24.48
N PRO A 750 -25.69 24.86 24.04
CA PRO A 750 -27.10 25.27 23.95
C PRO A 750 -27.88 24.68 22.77
N ASN A 751 -27.22 24.00 21.81
CA ASN A 751 -27.90 23.45 20.64
C ASN A 751 -28.54 22.09 20.95
N ASP A 752 -29.73 21.84 20.42
CA ASP A 752 -30.32 20.50 20.39
C ASP A 752 -29.49 19.58 19.47
N ILE A 753 -29.23 18.34 19.90
CA ILE A 753 -28.42 17.36 19.19
C ILE A 753 -29.09 15.98 19.11
N VAL A 754 -28.91 15.30 17.98
CA VAL A 754 -29.22 13.87 17.81
C VAL A 754 -27.93 13.13 17.49
N MET A 755 -27.67 12.04 18.21
CA MET A 755 -26.45 11.23 18.12
C MET A 755 -26.82 9.81 17.71
N VAL A 756 -26.22 9.26 16.65
CA VAL A 756 -26.51 7.90 16.16
C VAL A 756 -25.23 7.08 16.06
N GLY A 757 -25.08 6.07 16.91
CA GLY A 757 -23.89 5.23 16.99
C GLY A 757 -24.19 3.73 16.88
N THR A 758 -23.28 2.95 16.31
CA THR A 758 -23.39 1.47 16.34
C THR A 758 -22.09 0.80 16.76
N GLY A 759 -22.18 -0.22 17.63
CA GLY A 759 -21.01 -0.86 18.24
C GLY A 759 -20.06 0.16 18.85
N THR A 760 -18.78 0.14 18.44
CA THR A 760 -17.77 1.09 18.92
C THR A 760 -18.02 2.55 18.53
N GLY A 761 -19.01 2.85 17.67
CA GLY A 761 -19.47 4.21 17.39
C GLY A 761 -20.21 4.89 18.54
N ILE A 762 -20.37 4.22 19.68
CA ILE A 762 -20.71 4.89 20.95
C ILE A 762 -19.57 5.79 21.47
N SER A 763 -18.31 5.52 21.08
CA SER A 763 -17.11 6.13 21.69
C SER A 763 -17.14 7.66 21.80
N PRO A 764 -17.32 8.45 20.72
CA PRO A 764 -17.28 9.91 20.86
C PRO A 764 -18.44 10.43 21.69
N TYR A 765 -19.60 9.75 21.69
CA TYR A 765 -20.77 10.20 22.45
C TYR A 765 -20.58 10.03 23.96
N LEU A 766 -19.74 9.10 24.43
CA LEU A 766 -19.33 9.05 25.84
C LEU A 766 -18.58 10.33 26.25
N ALA A 767 -17.73 10.87 25.38
CA ALA A 767 -17.09 12.18 25.61
C ALA A 767 -18.07 13.36 25.49
N PHE A 768 -19.06 13.31 24.59
CA PHE A 768 -20.10 14.35 24.50
C PHE A 768 -20.89 14.40 25.81
N LEU A 769 -21.26 13.24 26.35
CA LEU A 769 -22.01 13.11 27.59
C LEU A 769 -21.20 13.54 28.81
N GLU A 770 -19.93 13.14 28.94
CA GLU A 770 -19.09 13.64 30.03
C GLU A 770 -18.92 15.17 29.96
N HIS A 771 -18.71 15.73 28.78
CA HIS A 771 -18.57 17.18 28.60
C HIS A 771 -19.85 17.94 28.98
N ARG A 772 -21.02 17.47 28.52
CA ARG A 772 -22.32 18.00 28.93
C ARG A 772 -22.55 17.85 30.44
N ALA A 773 -22.10 16.76 31.04
CA ALA A 773 -22.22 16.53 32.48
C ALA A 773 -21.38 17.50 33.32
N VAL A 774 -20.19 17.87 32.85
CA VAL A 774 -19.34 18.91 33.46
C VAL A 774 -19.96 20.30 33.30
N ALA A 775 -20.47 20.61 32.11
CA ALA A 775 -21.15 21.87 31.82
C ALA A 775 -22.40 22.07 32.68
N LEU A 776 -23.26 21.03 32.78
CA LEU A 776 -24.46 21.03 33.62
C LEU A 776 -24.12 21.18 35.11
N ALA A 777 -23.10 20.47 35.60
CA ALA A 777 -22.63 20.61 36.98
C ALA A 777 -22.05 22.02 37.28
N SER A 778 -21.63 22.74 36.24
CA SER A 778 -21.17 24.13 36.30
C SER A 778 -22.30 25.14 36.04
N GLY A 779 -23.55 24.70 35.98
CA GLY A 779 -24.74 25.55 35.75
C GLY A 779 -24.90 26.08 34.32
N THR A 780 -24.16 25.54 33.34
CA THR A 780 -24.27 25.95 31.94
C THR A 780 -25.54 25.36 31.32
N PRO A 781 -26.43 26.17 30.69
CA PRO A 781 -27.61 25.66 30.00
C PRO A 781 -27.26 24.71 28.86
N LEU A 782 -28.01 23.62 28.74
CA LEU A 782 -27.87 22.63 27.67
C LEU A 782 -29.09 22.63 26.75
N GLY A 783 -28.87 22.53 25.44
CA GLY A 783 -29.87 22.06 24.49
C GLY A 783 -30.12 20.55 24.65
N LYS A 784 -31.22 20.05 24.11
CA LYS A 784 -31.65 18.65 24.27
C LYS A 784 -30.68 17.69 23.58
N ALA A 785 -30.46 16.51 24.15
CA ALA A 785 -29.65 15.46 23.54
C ALA A 785 -30.45 14.14 23.43
N GLN A 786 -30.53 13.61 22.21
CA GLN A 786 -31.09 12.29 21.93
C GLN A 786 -30.00 11.35 21.40
N LEU A 787 -29.95 10.11 21.91
CA LEU A 787 -28.96 9.11 21.53
C LEU A 787 -29.65 7.85 20.99
N ILE A 788 -29.25 7.39 19.80
CA ILE A 788 -29.77 6.17 19.17
C ILE A 788 -28.60 5.20 18.98
N VAL A 789 -28.71 3.99 19.53
CA VAL A 789 -27.64 3.00 19.59
C VAL A 789 -28.01 1.65 18.97
N GLY A 790 -27.10 1.07 18.20
CA GLY A 790 -27.28 -0.24 17.55
C GLY A 790 -26.24 -1.28 17.94
N PHE A 791 -26.70 -2.43 18.42
CA PHE A 791 -25.88 -3.57 18.84
C PHE A 791 -26.38 -4.89 18.22
N ARG A 792 -25.78 -6.03 18.63
CA ARG A 792 -26.24 -7.38 18.21
C ARG A 792 -27.29 -7.94 19.16
N TYR A 793 -26.93 -8.07 20.44
CA TYR A 793 -27.77 -8.63 21.50
C TYR A 793 -27.76 -7.70 22.72
N GLN A 794 -28.86 -7.63 23.47
CA GLN A 794 -29.01 -6.79 24.67
C GLN A 794 -28.27 -7.35 25.88
N ASP A 795 -28.18 -8.67 26.02
CA ASP A 795 -27.54 -9.37 27.14
C ASP A 795 -26.00 -9.31 27.10
N ARG A 796 -25.41 -9.48 25.91
CA ARG A 796 -23.96 -9.71 25.71
C ARG A 796 -23.33 -8.84 24.63
N GLY A 797 -24.07 -7.84 24.11
CA GLY A 797 -23.60 -6.96 23.03
C GLY A 797 -23.76 -5.46 23.28
N TYR A 798 -24.45 -5.04 24.35
CA TYR A 798 -24.68 -3.64 24.69
C TYR A 798 -23.46 -3.04 25.40
N LEU A 799 -22.75 -2.13 24.74
CA LEU A 799 -21.59 -1.43 25.30
C LEU A 799 -22.02 -0.27 26.21
N CYS A 800 -21.38 -0.13 27.37
CA CYS A 800 -21.51 1.02 28.28
C CYS A 800 -22.95 1.33 28.76
N ARG A 801 -23.81 0.31 28.85
CA ARG A 801 -25.24 0.44 29.21
C ARG A 801 -25.48 1.22 30.50
N GLU A 802 -24.79 0.86 31.56
CA GLU A 802 -24.99 1.40 32.92
C GLU A 802 -24.54 2.88 33.00
N GLU A 803 -23.46 3.20 32.28
CA GLU A 803 -22.91 4.55 32.13
C GLU A 803 -23.87 5.47 31.34
N ILE A 804 -24.44 4.98 30.24
CA ILE A 804 -25.45 5.71 29.47
C ILE A 804 -26.71 5.95 30.31
N ALA A 805 -27.15 4.94 31.07
CA ALA A 805 -28.30 5.07 31.97
C ALA A 805 -28.07 6.08 33.12
N GLU A 806 -26.83 6.24 33.59
CA GLU A 806 -26.45 7.30 34.54
C GLU A 806 -26.58 8.70 33.91
N TYR A 807 -26.11 8.89 32.67
CA TYR A 807 -26.26 10.17 31.97
C TYR A 807 -27.73 10.56 31.71
N VAL A 808 -28.61 9.58 31.48
CA VAL A 808 -30.07 9.84 31.42
C VAL A 808 -30.60 10.26 32.80
N ARG A 809 -30.31 9.49 33.86
CA ARG A 809 -30.76 9.82 35.23
C ARG A 809 -30.28 11.17 35.74
N ARG A 810 -29.12 11.66 35.26
CA ARG A 810 -28.55 12.97 35.59
C ARG A 810 -29.07 14.14 34.74
N GLY A 811 -30.00 13.91 33.80
CA GLY A 811 -30.52 14.96 32.92
C GLY A 811 -29.50 15.48 31.89
N VAL A 812 -28.43 14.73 31.64
CA VAL A 812 -27.37 15.08 30.67
C VAL A 812 -27.80 14.66 29.25
N LEU A 813 -28.63 13.62 29.17
CA LEU A 813 -29.19 13.01 27.97
C LEU A 813 -30.70 12.84 28.15
N ASP A 814 -31.51 13.47 27.30
CA ASP A 814 -32.98 13.42 27.34
C ASP A 814 -33.54 12.03 26.99
N GLY A 815 -32.76 11.18 26.31
CA GLY A 815 -33.13 9.79 26.06
C GLY A 815 -32.08 8.99 25.29
N CYS A 816 -31.99 7.69 25.59
CA CYS A 816 -31.28 6.70 24.78
C CYS A 816 -32.28 5.69 24.20
N HIS A 817 -32.07 5.29 22.94
CA HIS A 817 -32.98 4.41 22.20
C HIS A 817 -32.20 3.29 21.51
N GLU A 818 -32.64 2.06 21.71
CA GLU A 818 -31.83 0.85 21.51
C GLU A 818 -32.35 0.00 20.35
N ALA A 819 -31.45 -0.50 19.51
CA ALA A 819 -31.74 -1.47 18.47
C ALA A 819 -30.81 -2.70 18.57
N PHE A 820 -31.39 -3.90 18.53
CA PHE A 820 -30.65 -5.17 18.66
C PHE A 820 -30.92 -6.07 17.46
N SER A 821 -29.89 -6.21 16.61
CA SER A 821 -30.00 -6.85 15.30
C SER A 821 -30.08 -8.38 15.31
N ARG A 822 -30.04 -9.03 16.49
CA ARG A 822 -30.03 -10.49 16.63
C ARG A 822 -30.96 -11.05 17.72
N ASP A 823 -31.44 -10.23 18.65
CA ASP A 823 -32.49 -10.63 19.59
C ASP A 823 -33.81 -10.79 18.83
N GLY A 824 -34.51 -11.92 19.03
CA GLY A 824 -35.72 -12.24 18.26
C GLY A 824 -36.89 -11.28 18.54
N ASP A 825 -37.03 -10.90 19.81
CA ASP A 825 -38.07 -10.09 20.42
C ASP A 825 -37.78 -8.57 20.42
N ALA A 826 -36.55 -8.14 20.14
CA ALA A 826 -36.19 -6.72 20.15
C ALA A 826 -37.06 -5.86 19.20
N ARG A 827 -37.61 -4.76 19.75
CA ARG A 827 -38.51 -3.79 19.09
C ARG A 827 -37.95 -3.20 17.79
N PHE A 828 -36.67 -2.89 17.77
CA PHE A 828 -35.95 -2.38 16.60
C PHE A 828 -34.78 -3.31 16.30
N LYS A 829 -34.57 -3.68 15.03
CA LYS A 829 -33.41 -4.48 14.63
C LYS A 829 -32.23 -3.60 14.24
N TYR A 830 -32.50 -2.42 13.69
CA TYR A 830 -31.51 -1.46 13.25
C TYR A 830 -31.85 -0.02 13.65
N VAL A 831 -30.85 0.85 13.69
CA VAL A 831 -31.04 2.25 14.15
C VAL A 831 -31.91 3.08 13.22
N GLN A 832 -31.96 2.75 11.91
CA GLN A 832 -32.90 3.35 10.98
C GLN A 832 -34.37 3.13 11.36
N ASP A 833 -34.71 1.96 11.92
CA ASP A 833 -36.08 1.65 12.36
C ASP A 833 -36.49 2.62 13.50
N CYS A 834 -35.58 2.85 14.44
CA CYS A 834 -35.77 3.82 15.52
C CYS A 834 -35.78 5.28 15.03
N ILE A 835 -34.97 5.64 14.02
CA ILE A 835 -35.00 6.99 13.41
C ILE A 835 -36.34 7.23 12.72
N ALA A 836 -36.88 6.22 12.02
CA ALA A 836 -38.18 6.32 11.35
C ALA A 836 -39.33 6.43 12.36
N GLU A 837 -39.34 5.65 13.45
CA GLU A 837 -40.37 5.80 14.50
C GLU A 837 -40.24 7.16 15.21
N ARG A 838 -39.03 7.63 15.50
CA ARG A 838 -38.76 8.92 16.16
C ARG A 838 -38.73 10.12 15.22
N ARG A 839 -39.17 9.95 13.97
CA ARG A 839 -39.19 10.95 12.90
C ARG A 839 -39.54 12.36 13.38
N ALA A 840 -40.70 12.52 14.03
CA ALA A 840 -41.20 13.84 14.43
C ALA A 840 -40.27 14.58 15.42
N SER A 841 -39.58 13.84 16.30
CA SER A 841 -38.60 14.42 17.22
C SER A 841 -37.33 14.86 16.47
N VAL A 842 -36.90 14.12 15.45
CA VAL A 842 -35.74 14.47 14.62
C VAL A 842 -36.07 15.64 13.70
N GLU A 843 -37.25 15.65 13.07
CA GLU A 843 -37.78 16.80 12.31
C GLU A 843 -37.81 18.07 13.16
N GLN A 844 -38.34 17.98 14.40
CA GLN A 844 -38.39 19.12 15.33
C GLN A 844 -36.98 19.64 15.68
N THR A 845 -36.05 18.77 16.08
CA THR A 845 -34.67 19.17 16.40
C THR A 845 -33.99 19.82 15.19
N MET A 846 -34.14 19.27 13.99
CA MET A 846 -33.51 19.81 12.79
C MET A 846 -34.15 21.13 12.31
N ALA A 847 -35.48 21.26 12.42
CA ALA A 847 -36.18 22.51 12.12
C ALA A 847 -35.85 23.63 13.13
N GLY A 848 -35.57 23.28 14.40
CA GLY A 848 -35.04 24.19 15.42
C GLY A 848 -33.56 24.57 15.21
N GLY A 849 -32.91 24.11 14.15
CA GLY A 849 -31.50 24.40 13.88
C GLY A 849 -30.51 23.53 14.67
N GLY A 850 -30.97 22.41 15.25
CA GLY A 850 -30.13 21.42 15.92
C GLY A 850 -29.17 20.68 15.00
N ILE A 851 -28.36 19.78 15.57
CA ILE A 851 -27.26 19.12 14.87
C ILE A 851 -27.42 17.59 14.93
N PHE A 852 -27.38 16.94 13.76
CA PHE A 852 -27.42 15.49 13.60
C PHE A 852 -25.99 14.93 13.47
N TYR A 853 -25.59 14.03 14.36
CA TYR A 853 -24.29 13.37 14.38
C TYR A 853 -24.46 11.87 14.10
N VAL A 854 -23.66 11.31 13.18
CA VAL A 854 -23.62 9.87 12.88
C VAL A 854 -22.21 9.31 13.05
N CYS A 855 -22.06 8.22 13.80
CA CYS A 855 -20.79 7.56 14.07
C CYS A 855 -20.83 6.05 13.76
N GLY A 856 -20.10 5.58 12.75
CA GLY A 856 -20.14 4.15 12.38
C GLY A 856 -19.55 3.72 11.03
N ASP A 857 -20.09 2.61 10.51
CA ASP A 857 -19.63 1.92 9.30
C ASP A 857 -19.97 2.69 8.01
N SER A 858 -18.92 3.15 7.32
CA SER A 858 -19.04 3.99 6.12
C SER A 858 -19.61 3.29 4.87
N LYS A 859 -19.76 1.95 4.86
CA LYS A 859 -20.21 1.18 3.69
C LYS A 859 -21.67 0.79 3.77
N LEU A 860 -22.16 0.45 4.96
CA LEU A 860 -23.50 -0.09 5.18
C LEU A 860 -24.39 0.85 6.00
N LEU A 861 -23.87 1.38 7.10
CA LEU A 861 -24.67 2.16 8.04
C LEU A 861 -24.99 3.56 7.50
N LEU A 862 -23.98 4.30 7.05
CA LEU A 862 -24.16 5.70 6.65
C LEU A 862 -25.04 5.90 5.41
N PRO A 863 -24.98 5.04 4.35
CA PRO A 863 -25.98 5.09 3.28
C PRO A 863 -27.40 4.85 3.82
N GLN A 864 -27.61 3.80 4.63
CA GLN A 864 -28.93 3.48 5.19
C GLN A 864 -29.48 4.61 6.08
N ILE A 865 -28.65 5.26 6.90
CA ILE A 865 -29.07 6.42 7.70
C ILE A 865 -29.35 7.63 6.80
N ALA A 866 -28.50 7.94 5.81
CA ALA A 866 -28.70 9.07 4.91
C ALA A 866 -29.96 8.91 4.04
N ASP A 867 -30.25 7.70 3.55
CA ASP A 867 -31.46 7.36 2.82
C ASP A 867 -32.69 7.44 3.74
N THR A 868 -32.62 6.87 4.95
CA THR A 868 -33.69 6.95 5.96
C THR A 868 -33.99 8.40 6.34
N PHE A 869 -32.94 9.21 6.53
CA PHE A 869 -33.07 10.64 6.83
C PHE A 869 -33.67 11.41 5.66
N THR A 870 -33.25 11.11 4.42
CA THR A 870 -33.78 11.75 3.22
C THR A 870 -35.26 11.40 3.00
N LEU A 871 -35.64 10.13 3.13
CA LEU A 871 -37.00 9.65 2.86
C LEU A 871 -37.98 10.00 3.99
N ASN A 872 -37.58 9.84 5.26
CA ASN A 872 -38.50 9.99 6.39
C ASN A 872 -38.44 11.38 7.04
N ILE A 873 -37.26 12.02 7.10
CA ILE A 873 -37.11 13.34 7.76
C ILE A 873 -37.24 14.48 6.73
N LEU A 874 -36.54 14.42 5.58
CA LEU A 874 -36.55 15.52 4.60
C LEU A 874 -37.77 15.49 3.68
N ALA A 875 -38.02 14.37 2.98
CA ALA A 875 -39.16 14.22 2.08
C ALA A 875 -40.50 14.08 2.81
N GLY A 876 -40.48 13.66 4.09
CA GLY A 876 -41.67 13.63 4.93
C GLY A 876 -42.07 14.99 5.50
N SER A 877 -41.11 15.89 5.73
CA SER A 877 -41.28 17.07 6.58
C SER A 877 -42.25 18.11 6.02
N GLY A 878 -43.28 18.43 6.81
CA GLY A 878 -44.12 19.64 6.63
C GLY A 878 -43.45 20.94 7.10
N SER A 879 -42.23 20.91 7.64
CA SER A 879 -41.49 22.11 8.06
C SER A 879 -40.88 22.84 6.86
N ALA A 880 -41.24 24.10 6.69
CA ALA A 880 -40.65 24.99 5.68
C ALA A 880 -39.13 25.19 5.83
N ALA A 881 -38.56 24.94 7.02
CA ALA A 881 -37.11 25.02 7.27
C ALA A 881 -36.32 23.82 6.69
N LEU A 882 -37.00 22.69 6.42
CA LEU A 882 -36.40 21.48 5.85
C LEU A 882 -36.88 21.21 4.41
N ALA A 883 -37.98 21.83 3.98
CA ALA A 883 -38.50 21.73 2.62
C ALA A 883 -37.41 22.05 1.56
N GLY A 884 -37.26 21.17 0.58
CA GLY A 884 -36.23 21.30 -0.48
C GLY A 884 -34.77 21.12 -0.02
N SER A 885 -34.51 20.91 1.28
CA SER A 885 -33.17 20.62 1.78
C SER A 885 -32.69 19.23 1.39
N SER A 886 -31.37 19.04 1.38
CA SER A 886 -30.72 17.74 1.17
C SER A 886 -29.67 17.49 2.23
N VAL A 887 -29.34 16.22 2.48
CA VAL A 887 -28.24 15.81 3.37
C VAL A 887 -26.91 16.50 2.97
N LYS A 888 -26.68 16.75 1.67
CA LYS A 888 -25.51 17.51 1.19
C LYS A 888 -25.53 18.97 1.69
N ALA A 889 -26.67 19.65 1.62
CA ALA A 889 -26.79 21.03 2.11
C ALA A 889 -26.60 21.11 3.64
N LEU A 890 -27.18 20.17 4.39
CA LEU A 890 -27.03 20.11 5.85
C LEU A 890 -25.59 19.81 6.30
N LYS A 891 -24.83 19.02 5.51
CA LYS A 891 -23.38 18.85 5.70
C LYS A 891 -22.61 20.15 5.48
N SER A 892 -22.88 20.85 4.37
CA SER A 892 -22.27 22.17 4.10
C SER A 892 -22.63 23.24 5.14
N ALA A 893 -23.78 23.12 5.81
CA ALA A 893 -24.18 23.99 6.92
C ALA A 893 -23.69 23.52 8.31
N ALA A 894 -22.86 22.46 8.38
CA ALA A 894 -22.40 21.81 9.61
C ALA A 894 -23.54 21.38 10.58
N LYS A 895 -24.74 21.13 10.04
CA LYS A 895 -25.92 20.62 10.78
C LYS A 895 -26.09 19.10 10.66
N TYR A 896 -25.42 18.45 9.70
CA TYR A 896 -25.31 17.00 9.61
C TYR A 896 -23.81 16.64 9.60
N ARG A 897 -23.35 15.87 10.58
CA ARG A 897 -21.93 15.56 10.86
C ARG A 897 -21.69 14.05 10.92
N GLU A 898 -20.54 13.60 10.42
CA GLU A 898 -20.21 12.18 10.30
C GLU A 898 -18.77 11.88 10.78
N ASP A 899 -18.59 10.89 11.66
CA ASP A 899 -17.30 10.27 12.00
C ASP A 899 -17.34 8.79 11.63
N VAL A 900 -16.47 8.38 10.70
CA VAL A 900 -16.71 7.16 9.90
C VAL A 900 -15.44 6.36 9.64
N TRP A 901 -15.56 5.03 9.64
CA TRP A 901 -14.45 4.12 9.31
C TRP A 901 -14.88 2.98 8.38
N LEU A 902 -13.85 2.26 7.90
CA LEU A 902 -13.87 1.16 6.93
C LEU A 902 -13.49 -0.18 7.56
#